data_AF-U9U9H2-F1
#
_entry.id   AF-U9U9H2-F1
#
_cell.length_a   1.000
_cell.length_b   1.000
_cell.length_c   1.000
_cell.angle_alpha   90.00
_cell.angle_beta   90.00
_cell.angle_gamma   90.00
#
_symmetry.space_group_name_H-M   'P 1'
#
loop_
_entity.id
_entity.type
_entity.pdbx_description
1 polymer ?
#
loop_
_entity_poly.entity_id
_entity_poly.type
_entity_poly.pdbx_seq_one_letter_code
_entity_poly.pdbx_strand_id
1 'polypeptide(L)'
;MEQRIKKANINYYDRNEFVNIEEIGELYKANWKKDGKLVTLKSFKLDDDNVREIAHEIKLRANNDINDVMMELYGITKNSSDNYLLVVEYAEGGTLRNYLEKNFLSLKWRDKYELVIQLSGAIEFLHEGGIVHKDLHSGSILVHQNSIKLADSGLNKRIKDSSQAWLDTIPYTDPRRFDIEEMSSGAFELNEKSDVYSVGVLLWELSSGKKPFSDKEYNLFLAREITQGLREAMVDGTPNDYYTLYERCWNGDPDKRPTIRKVITALKLMISSLDPEYSESSLSKQKQIIQQFNLNHGLFLNGYNIEPSKQAVFTEDGELNMSLYEGQPLVYTSINDRNSRINLLDFNSDDNDVQLDESLQPSDICINFPVAEITYTADLSKTFSNFINDDRGKLYEMYGHHFPRKIFIGGKLFIDGLKSFTSTQIDIFITYLTWIYNTAKYEKEIPFNNLSALNFFPKILTPDGINLDNHKKLTKWMNDLYQDDTVEIISYNNLVPIYQLKSDTISLVDEIQPGVANFKEKLTLENWVKNTKYIRWVKEFQLHRGLIIDKKLKLKISKENAIDLINIPNVNSSNKFCLSIVKPTTTLDDMLIDNNVFSDNEDISSFPFIKVSDDLSHEDYAHFLVKCEQYKVLLNRDNIKPSEKFKLIIERALENMKPHIFLQEIFENYGHFIPLSIILGKSLKNTIENSSYISKRIDLESPVFESLKSHLADFSIPCLLTQKGDIIEKNGLSEWIQNINNDLEIIEFNNIIPLYDILEVEQKKEIDIILNKRNNFRIIMTGSIDLKYSDITKQLIVGIRPPVEKKITRFLDQSFQK
;
A
#
# COMPACT_ATOMS: atom_id res chain seq x y z
N MET A 1 8.21 19.46 30.43
CA MET A 1 8.76 19.53 29.06
C MET A 1 9.71 18.37 28.77
N GLU A 2 10.69 18.08 29.63
CA GLU A 2 11.62 16.94 29.47
C GLU A 2 10.93 15.57 29.34
N GLN A 3 9.84 15.32 30.08
CA GLN A 3 9.00 14.11 29.89
C GLN A 3 8.35 14.02 28.50
N ARG A 4 8.09 15.15 27.83
CA ARG A 4 7.52 15.20 26.47
C ARG A 4 8.59 14.93 25.40
N ILE A 5 9.78 15.49 25.56
CA ILE A 5 10.96 15.18 24.74
C ILE A 5 11.24 13.66 24.79
N LYS A 6 11.22 13.07 25.99
CA LYS A 6 11.35 11.61 26.17
C LYS A 6 10.21 10.82 25.53
N LYS A 7 8.95 11.26 25.69
CA LYS A 7 7.78 10.62 25.05
C LYS A 7 7.80 10.71 23.52
N ALA A 8 8.46 11.74 22.98
CA ALA A 8 8.62 11.99 21.56
C ALA A 8 9.83 11.28 20.92
N ASN A 9 10.61 10.52 21.69
CA ASN A 9 11.86 9.88 21.23
C ASN A 9 12.89 10.87 20.63
N ILE A 10 12.93 12.11 21.10
CA ILE A 10 13.95 13.08 20.68
C ILE A 10 15.22 12.86 21.51
N ASN A 11 16.36 12.67 20.86
CA ASN A 11 17.65 12.53 21.53
C ASN A 11 18.06 13.84 22.22
N TYR A 12 18.50 13.75 23.48
CA TYR A 12 19.06 14.86 24.22
C TYR A 12 20.54 14.61 24.50
N TYR A 13 21.40 15.57 24.17
CA TYR A 13 22.84 15.50 24.35
C TYR A 13 23.32 16.50 25.39
N ASP A 14 24.26 16.09 26.24
CA ASP A 14 24.82 16.98 27.24
C ASP A 14 25.63 18.08 26.57
N ARG A 15 25.50 19.32 27.03
CA ARG A 15 26.22 20.47 26.45
C ARG A 15 27.74 20.27 26.47
N ASN A 16 28.27 19.53 27.44
CA ASN A 16 29.69 19.23 27.55
C ASN A 16 30.19 18.28 26.46
N GLU A 17 29.31 17.65 25.69
CA GLU A 17 29.68 16.86 24.51
C GLU A 17 30.13 17.74 23.33
N PHE A 18 29.84 19.04 23.36
CA PHE A 18 30.18 19.98 22.29
C PHE A 18 31.30 20.93 22.73
N VAL A 19 32.41 20.93 21.99
CA VAL A 19 33.62 21.73 22.28
C VAL A 19 33.98 22.62 21.10
N ASN A 20 34.88 23.57 21.31
CA ASN A 20 35.30 24.57 20.31
C ASN A 20 34.10 25.27 19.67
N ILE A 21 33.25 25.84 20.52
CA ILE A 21 32.02 26.48 20.05
C ILE A 21 32.32 27.89 19.55
N GLU A 22 32.03 28.09 18.28
CA GLU A 22 32.23 29.33 17.53
C GLU A 22 30.86 29.87 17.11
N GLU A 23 30.61 31.15 17.34
CA GLU A 23 29.39 31.83 16.89
C GLU A 23 29.53 32.24 15.42
N ILE A 24 28.54 31.87 14.59
CA ILE A 24 28.48 32.16 13.15
C ILE A 24 27.10 32.78 12.86
N GLY A 25 26.99 34.09 13.08
CA GLY A 25 25.71 34.80 12.98
C GLY A 25 24.74 34.35 14.08
N GLU A 26 23.53 33.92 13.70
CA GLU A 26 22.51 33.42 14.66
C GLU A 26 22.69 31.93 15.04
N LEU A 27 23.78 31.30 14.61
CA LEU A 27 24.07 29.86 14.77
C LEU A 27 25.40 29.66 15.50
N TYR A 28 25.60 28.48 16.09
CA TYR A 28 26.88 28.08 16.66
C TYR A 28 27.44 26.87 15.92
N LYS A 29 28.73 26.88 15.61
CA LYS A 29 29.49 25.74 15.11
C LYS A 29 30.18 25.06 16.29
N ALA A 30 30.18 23.73 16.33
CA ALA A 30 30.81 22.98 17.42
C ALA A 30 31.44 21.67 16.92
N ASN A 31 32.46 21.19 17.65
CA ASN A 31 32.98 19.84 17.50
C ASN A 31 32.30 18.91 18.51
N TRP A 32 31.72 17.81 18.03
CA TRP A 32 31.12 16.79 18.87
C TRP A 32 32.18 15.80 19.36
N LYS A 33 32.35 15.68 20.68
CA LYS A 33 33.36 14.83 21.33
C LYS A 33 33.25 13.34 21.00
N LYS A 34 32.05 12.85 20.69
CA LYS A 34 31.79 11.42 20.47
C LYS A 34 32.62 10.88 19.31
N ASP A 35 32.64 11.62 18.20
CA ASP A 35 33.20 11.15 16.91
C ASP A 35 34.13 12.19 16.25
N GLY A 36 34.33 13.36 16.86
CA GLY A 36 35.07 14.49 16.28
C GLY A 36 34.32 15.24 15.17
N LYS A 37 33.06 14.87 14.90
CA LYS A 37 32.20 15.45 13.85
C LYS A 37 31.87 16.92 14.12
N LEU A 38 31.87 17.73 13.08
CA LEU A 38 31.38 19.11 13.11
C LEU A 38 29.85 19.14 13.08
N VAL A 39 29.25 19.95 13.95
CA VAL A 39 27.79 20.13 14.04
C VAL A 39 27.43 21.61 14.10
N THR A 40 26.21 21.92 13.66
CA THR A 40 25.58 23.23 13.87
C THR A 40 24.62 23.13 15.05
N LEU A 41 24.73 24.06 15.99
CA LEU A 41 23.79 24.25 17.09
C LEU A 41 22.92 25.47 16.80
N LYS A 42 21.61 25.26 16.67
CA LYS A 42 20.65 26.30 16.31
C LYS A 42 19.70 26.60 17.44
N SER A 43 19.61 27.86 17.85
CA SER A 43 18.65 28.30 18.86
C SER A 43 17.22 28.11 18.38
N PHE A 44 16.34 27.60 19.25
CA PHE A 44 14.91 27.52 18.98
C PHE A 44 14.10 27.73 20.25
N LYS A 45 12.84 28.14 20.11
CA LYS A 45 11.92 28.27 21.24
C LYS A 45 11.33 26.91 21.57
N LEU A 46 11.48 26.46 22.82
CA LEU A 46 10.89 25.20 23.24
C LEU A 46 9.42 25.37 23.61
N ASP A 47 8.52 25.03 22.68
CA ASP A 47 7.07 24.97 22.87
C ASP A 47 6.47 23.67 22.30
N ASP A 48 5.17 23.45 22.54
CA ASP A 48 4.48 22.21 22.18
C ASP A 48 4.41 21.98 20.66
N ASP A 49 4.37 23.06 19.88
CA ASP A 49 4.35 22.98 18.43
C ASP A 49 5.71 22.54 17.89
N ASN A 50 6.79 23.19 18.33
CA ASN A 50 8.14 22.87 17.89
C ASN A 50 8.56 21.45 18.32
N VAL A 51 8.19 20.99 19.53
CA VAL A 51 8.49 19.61 19.97
C VAL A 51 7.75 18.58 19.12
N ARG A 52 6.47 18.83 18.80
CA ARG A 52 5.67 17.94 17.95
C ARG A 52 6.24 17.87 16.53
N GLU A 53 6.72 18.99 16.01
CA GLU A 53 7.32 19.10 14.69
C GLU A 53 8.66 18.37 14.62
N ILE A 54 9.57 18.60 15.58
CA ILE A 54 10.83 17.84 15.72
C ILE A 54 10.56 16.33 15.80
N ALA A 55 9.53 15.92 16.54
CA ALA A 55 9.16 14.51 16.66
C ALA A 55 8.58 13.92 15.35
N HIS A 56 7.79 14.71 14.63
CA HIS A 56 7.24 14.34 13.33
C HIS A 56 8.36 14.19 12.29
N GLU A 57 9.30 15.12 12.28
CA GLU A 57 10.51 15.12 11.46
C GLU A 57 11.39 13.88 11.68
N ILE A 58 11.70 13.55 12.93
CA ILE A 58 12.48 12.35 13.26
C ILE A 58 11.75 11.09 12.77
N LYS A 59 10.42 11.05 12.83
CA LYS A 59 9.62 9.92 12.32
C LYS A 59 9.59 9.84 10.79
N LEU A 60 9.47 10.96 10.10
CA LEU A 60 9.54 11.00 8.63
C LEU A 60 10.90 10.49 8.14
N ARG A 61 11.98 10.80 8.86
CA ARG A 61 13.35 10.38 8.55
C ARG A 61 13.66 8.92 8.91
N ALA A 62 12.94 8.33 9.87
CA ALA A 62 13.14 6.94 10.30
C ALA A 62 12.53 5.89 9.37
N ASN A 63 11.67 6.30 8.43
CA ASN A 63 10.87 5.40 7.60
C ASN A 63 11.29 5.35 6.11
N ASN A 64 12.35 6.06 5.69
CA ASN A 64 12.73 6.20 4.27
C ASN A 64 14.26 6.47 4.15
N ASP A 65 14.89 6.10 3.02
CA ASP A 65 16.29 6.38 2.66
C ASP A 65 16.59 7.89 2.39
N ILE A 66 15.97 8.81 3.14
CA ILE A 66 16.04 10.28 2.94
C ILE A 66 17.39 10.89 3.40
N ASN A 67 18.23 10.10 4.09
CA ASN A 67 19.42 10.59 4.79
C ASN A 67 20.48 11.23 3.87
N ASP A 68 20.51 10.84 2.59
CA ASP A 68 21.45 11.42 1.61
C ASP A 68 20.96 12.76 1.03
N VAL A 69 19.66 13.06 1.13
CA VAL A 69 19.01 14.22 0.49
C VAL A 69 18.74 15.36 1.48
N MET A 70 18.43 15.04 2.74
CA MET A 70 18.13 16.01 3.79
C MET A 70 19.26 16.14 4.80
N MET A 71 19.36 17.30 5.45
CA MET A 71 20.25 17.44 6.60
C MET A 71 19.88 16.50 7.75
N GLU A 72 20.91 15.92 8.35
CA GLU A 72 20.73 15.05 9.50
C GLU A 72 20.42 15.86 10.77
N LEU A 73 19.30 15.52 11.44
CA LEU A 73 18.92 16.04 12.75
C LEU A 73 19.29 15.03 13.82
N TYR A 74 20.31 15.34 14.61
CA TYR A 74 20.78 14.44 15.66
C TYR A 74 19.89 14.46 16.90
N GLY A 75 19.43 15.66 17.29
CA GLY A 75 18.64 15.85 18.50
C GLY A 75 18.71 17.28 19.02
N ILE A 76 18.68 17.43 20.34
CA ILE A 76 18.72 18.73 21.03
C ILE A 76 19.76 18.77 22.15
N THR A 77 20.21 19.96 22.50
CA THR A 77 21.07 20.25 23.66
C THR A 77 20.66 21.56 24.31
N LYS A 78 21.37 22.01 25.34
CA LYS A 78 21.16 23.29 26.02
C LYS A 78 22.41 24.17 25.95
N ASN A 79 22.25 25.48 25.86
CA ASN A 79 23.37 26.42 25.98
C ASN A 79 23.66 26.74 27.46
N SER A 80 24.69 27.57 27.71
CA SER A 80 25.08 28.00 29.06
C SER A 80 24.03 28.85 29.79
N SER A 81 23.04 29.37 29.06
CA SER A 81 21.91 30.15 29.58
C SER A 81 20.62 29.31 29.72
N ASP A 82 20.74 27.98 29.69
CA ASP A 82 19.65 27.01 29.79
C ASP A 82 18.62 27.05 28.64
N ASN A 83 18.95 27.73 27.53
CA ASN A 83 18.13 27.75 26.32
C ASN A 83 18.40 26.51 25.45
N TYR A 84 17.36 25.96 24.84
CA TYR A 84 17.47 24.77 24.00
C TYR A 84 18.03 25.10 22.61
N LEU A 85 18.90 24.23 22.12
CA LEU A 85 19.50 24.28 20.79
C LEU A 85 19.21 22.96 20.05
N LEU A 86 18.94 23.04 18.75
CA LEU A 86 18.92 21.89 17.84
C LEU A 86 20.36 21.51 17.49
N VAL A 87 20.65 20.21 17.46
CA VAL A 87 21.93 19.65 17.02
C VAL A 87 21.73 19.05 15.63
N VAL A 88 22.27 19.71 14.60
CA VAL A 88 22.12 19.30 13.19
C VAL A 88 23.47 19.20 12.52
N GLU A 89 23.50 18.52 11.37
CA GLU A 89 24.66 18.43 10.50
C GLU A 89 25.27 19.81 10.18
N TYR A 90 26.60 19.88 10.11
CA TYR A 90 27.30 21.10 9.72
C TYR A 90 27.56 21.13 8.21
N ALA A 91 26.91 22.07 7.51
CA ALA A 91 27.16 22.33 6.10
C ALA A 91 28.19 23.45 5.93
N GLU A 92 29.43 23.09 5.58
CA GLU A 92 30.56 24.01 5.41
C GLU A 92 30.28 25.19 4.45
N GLY A 93 29.56 24.96 3.34
CA GLY A 93 29.21 25.99 2.37
C GLY A 93 28.11 26.94 2.85
N GLY A 94 27.45 26.64 3.98
CA GLY A 94 26.30 27.38 4.49
C GLY A 94 25.09 27.26 3.55
N THR A 95 24.22 28.27 3.58
CA THR A 95 23.06 28.34 2.67
C THR A 95 23.52 28.56 1.23
N LEU A 96 22.69 28.14 0.27
CA LEU A 96 22.93 28.38 -1.15
C LEU A 96 23.13 29.88 -1.43
N ARG A 97 22.38 30.75 -0.73
CA ARG A 97 22.57 32.20 -0.81
C ARG A 97 24.00 32.63 -0.44
N ASN A 98 24.48 32.17 0.70
CA ASN A 98 25.83 32.47 1.20
C ASN A 98 26.91 31.86 0.29
N TYR A 99 26.67 30.65 -0.21
CA TYR A 99 27.55 29.96 -1.13
C TYR A 99 27.71 30.72 -2.44
N LEU A 100 26.60 31.21 -3.02
CA LEU A 100 26.64 32.00 -4.24
C LEU A 100 27.32 33.35 -4.04
N GLU A 101 27.07 34.04 -2.92
CA GLU A 101 27.76 35.31 -2.63
C GLU A 101 29.30 35.17 -2.60
N LYS A 102 29.80 34.04 -2.09
CA LYS A 102 31.25 33.80 -1.96
C LYS A 102 31.87 33.21 -3.22
N ASN A 103 31.18 32.27 -3.87
CA ASN A 103 31.79 31.40 -4.88
C ASN A 103 31.27 31.63 -6.30
N PHE A 104 30.27 32.50 -6.52
CA PHE A 104 29.63 32.62 -7.84
C PHE A 104 30.60 32.93 -8.99
N LEU A 105 31.59 33.80 -8.77
CA LEU A 105 32.59 34.12 -9.80
C LEU A 105 33.50 32.94 -10.16
N SER A 106 33.63 31.95 -9.28
CA SER A 106 34.37 30.71 -9.54
C SER A 106 33.53 29.58 -10.12
N LEU A 107 32.20 29.65 -10.04
CA LEU A 107 31.30 28.62 -10.55
C LEU A 107 31.23 28.65 -12.07
N LYS A 108 31.65 27.57 -12.71
CA LYS A 108 31.42 27.31 -14.13
C LYS A 108 29.99 26.82 -14.34
N TRP A 109 29.54 26.83 -15.60
CA TRP A 109 28.22 26.30 -15.94
C TRP A 109 28.04 24.84 -15.53
N ARG A 110 29.07 24.01 -15.69
CA ARG A 110 29.05 22.61 -15.22
C ARG A 110 28.67 22.50 -13.74
N ASP A 111 29.35 23.26 -12.87
CA ASP A 111 29.07 23.27 -11.43
C ASP A 111 27.62 23.70 -11.15
N LYS A 112 27.12 24.71 -11.88
CA LYS A 112 25.73 25.18 -11.77
C LYS A 112 24.73 24.09 -12.17
N TYR A 113 24.98 23.36 -13.25
CA TYR A 113 24.15 22.23 -13.69
C TYR A 113 24.14 21.11 -12.66
N GLU A 114 25.30 20.71 -12.14
CA GLU A 114 25.41 19.66 -11.12
C GLU A 114 24.60 20.03 -9.86
N LEU A 115 24.72 21.28 -9.40
CA LEU A 115 23.91 21.79 -8.28
C LEU A 115 22.41 21.70 -8.58
N VAL A 116 21.91 22.19 -9.72
CA VAL A 116 20.46 22.14 -9.98
C VAL A 116 19.94 20.72 -10.25
N ILE A 117 20.76 19.80 -10.78
CA ILE A 117 20.39 18.40 -10.95
C ILE A 117 20.22 17.74 -9.58
N GLN A 118 21.14 17.98 -8.65
CA GLN A 118 21.04 17.48 -7.27
C GLN A 118 19.82 18.06 -6.55
N LEU A 119 19.59 19.37 -6.64
CA LEU A 119 18.39 20.00 -6.10
C LEU A 119 17.12 19.38 -6.69
N SER A 120 17.05 19.24 -8.01
CA SER A 120 15.84 18.74 -8.65
C SER A 120 15.61 17.26 -8.31
N GLY A 121 16.66 16.45 -8.22
CA GLY A 121 16.57 15.05 -7.77
C GLY A 121 16.13 14.92 -6.32
N ALA A 122 16.59 15.83 -5.44
CA ALA A 122 16.12 15.91 -4.06
C ALA A 122 14.60 16.17 -3.98
N ILE A 123 14.08 17.06 -4.83
CA ILE A 123 12.65 17.37 -4.90
C ILE A 123 11.85 16.21 -5.51
N GLU A 124 12.37 15.57 -6.56
CA GLU A 124 11.76 14.38 -7.15
C GLU A 124 11.60 13.27 -6.12
N PHE A 125 12.64 13.00 -5.33
CA PHE A 125 12.60 12.00 -4.27
C PHE A 125 11.52 12.31 -3.21
N LEU A 126 11.36 13.59 -2.82
CA LEU A 126 10.28 13.99 -1.92
C LEU A 126 8.89 13.77 -2.55
N HIS A 127 8.71 14.16 -3.82
CA HIS A 127 7.44 14.01 -4.54
C HIS A 127 7.06 12.55 -4.72
N GLU A 128 8.00 11.66 -5.02
CA GLU A 128 7.78 10.21 -5.10
C GLU A 128 7.36 9.61 -3.74
N GLY A 129 7.85 10.17 -2.63
CA GLY A 129 7.39 9.86 -1.27
C GLY A 129 6.06 10.52 -0.86
N GLY A 130 5.38 11.24 -1.77
CA GLY A 130 4.15 11.98 -1.49
C GLY A 130 4.34 13.21 -0.60
N ILE A 131 5.57 13.71 -0.48
CA ILE A 131 5.94 14.85 0.36
C ILE A 131 6.17 16.08 -0.53
N VAL A 132 5.45 17.17 -0.25
CA VAL A 132 5.66 18.48 -0.89
C VAL A 132 6.45 19.37 0.07
N HIS A 133 7.51 20.01 -0.40
CA HIS A 133 8.42 20.80 0.44
C HIS A 133 7.79 22.13 0.91
N LYS A 134 7.05 22.82 0.04
CA LYS A 134 6.23 24.03 0.31
C LYS A 134 6.98 25.31 0.71
N ASP A 135 8.30 25.25 0.85
CA ASP A 135 9.12 26.41 1.26
C ASP A 135 10.54 26.38 0.67
N LEU A 136 10.65 26.10 -0.63
CA LEU A 136 11.97 26.08 -1.27
C LEU A 136 12.46 27.50 -1.53
N HIS A 137 13.60 27.86 -0.95
CA HIS A 137 14.30 29.10 -1.22
C HIS A 137 15.81 28.93 -0.99
N SER A 138 16.65 29.88 -1.40
CA SER A 138 18.11 29.72 -1.29
C SER A 138 18.64 29.69 0.15
N GLY A 139 17.78 29.98 1.14
CA GLY A 139 18.06 29.81 2.56
C GLY A 139 17.65 28.45 3.13
N SER A 140 16.75 27.71 2.47
CA SER A 140 16.35 26.35 2.84
C SER A 140 17.22 25.29 2.17
N ILE A 141 18.25 25.70 1.42
CA ILE A 141 19.17 24.81 0.72
C ILE A 141 20.56 25.06 1.27
N LEU A 142 21.25 24.00 1.65
CA LEU A 142 22.60 24.05 2.18
C LEU A 142 23.56 23.38 1.21
N VAL A 143 24.81 23.88 1.19
CA VAL A 143 25.88 23.33 0.34
C VAL A 143 26.95 22.72 1.24
N HIS A 144 27.26 21.45 1.01
CA HIS A 144 28.33 20.74 1.70
C HIS A 144 29.16 19.95 0.69
N GLN A 145 30.47 20.20 0.63
CA GLN A 145 31.39 19.52 -0.30
C GLN A 145 30.90 19.54 -1.77
N ASN A 146 30.41 20.70 -2.23
CA ASN A 146 29.78 20.89 -3.56
C ASN A 146 28.53 20.03 -3.82
N SER A 147 27.93 19.45 -2.78
CA SER A 147 26.64 18.78 -2.83
C SER A 147 25.56 19.58 -2.13
N ILE A 148 24.31 19.42 -2.58
CA ILE A 148 23.14 20.07 -1.99
C ILE A 148 22.51 19.18 -0.94
N LYS A 149 22.15 19.78 0.20
CA LYS A 149 21.24 19.20 1.19
C LYS A 149 20.06 20.13 1.45
N LEU A 150 18.86 19.58 1.55
CA LEU A 150 17.68 20.35 1.94
C LEU A 150 17.68 20.56 3.45
N ALA A 151 17.48 21.82 3.85
CA ALA A 151 17.21 22.21 5.24
C ALA A 151 15.70 22.31 5.45
N ASP A 152 15.22 21.84 6.59
CA ASP A 152 13.79 21.72 6.87
C ASP A 152 13.02 23.07 6.78
N SER A 153 11.88 23.02 6.10
CA SER A 153 10.91 24.10 5.87
C SER A 153 9.97 24.39 7.06
N GLY A 154 9.78 23.46 7.98
CA GLY A 154 8.88 23.62 9.13
C GLY A 154 9.51 24.41 10.28
N LEU A 155 10.69 23.98 10.72
CA LEU A 155 11.40 24.56 11.86
C LEU A 155 11.87 26.00 11.60
N ASN A 156 12.30 26.32 10.38
CA ASN A 156 12.84 27.65 10.04
C ASN A 156 11.77 28.77 10.08
N LYS A 157 10.52 28.47 9.71
CA LYS A 157 9.40 29.43 9.70
C LYS A 157 8.96 29.88 11.10
N ARG A 158 9.12 29.03 12.12
CA ARG A 158 8.64 29.29 13.49
C ARG A 158 9.74 29.74 14.46
N ILE A 159 11.01 29.58 14.05
CA ILE A 159 12.19 29.98 14.84
C ILE A 159 12.54 31.47 14.64
N LYS A 160 12.15 32.11 13.53
CA LYS A 160 12.28 33.56 13.33
C LYS A 160 10.97 34.27 13.67
N ASP A 161 11.05 35.40 14.38
CA ASP A 161 9.89 36.24 14.70
C ASP A 161 9.06 36.57 13.44
N SER A 162 7.75 36.38 13.58
CA SER A 162 6.83 35.83 12.57
C SER A 162 6.29 36.78 11.49
N SER A 163 6.99 37.86 11.15
CA SER A 163 6.55 38.79 10.08
C SER A 163 7.55 38.94 8.94
N GLN A 164 8.85 39.07 9.22
CA GLN A 164 9.86 39.29 8.18
C GLN A 164 10.23 38.00 7.43
N ALA A 165 10.20 36.84 8.09
CA ALA A 165 10.62 35.57 7.50
C ALA A 165 9.73 35.11 6.33
N TRP A 166 8.42 35.41 6.39
CA TRP A 166 7.49 35.16 5.28
C TRP A 166 7.71 36.12 4.10
N LEU A 167 8.09 37.37 4.38
CA LEU A 167 8.35 38.34 3.32
C LEU A 167 9.55 37.90 2.47
N ASP A 168 10.62 37.39 3.12
CA ASP A 168 11.83 36.89 2.47
C ASP A 168 11.62 35.71 1.49
N THR A 169 10.47 35.04 1.54
CA THR A 169 10.14 33.92 0.64
C THR A 169 9.20 34.31 -0.52
N ILE A 170 8.74 35.57 -0.59
CA ILE A 170 7.75 36.02 -1.59
C ILE A 170 8.13 35.64 -3.02
N PRO A 171 9.36 35.90 -3.52
CA PRO A 171 9.69 35.59 -4.90
C PRO A 171 9.66 34.11 -5.24
N TYR A 172 10.00 33.27 -4.25
CA TYR A 172 10.05 31.82 -4.40
C TYR A 172 8.68 31.16 -4.24
N THR A 173 7.73 31.85 -3.62
CA THR A 173 6.40 31.30 -3.33
C THR A 173 5.51 31.36 -4.57
N ASP A 174 4.78 30.26 -4.83
CA ASP A 174 3.81 30.18 -5.92
C ASP A 174 2.85 31.39 -5.91
N PRO A 175 2.77 32.19 -7.00
CA PRO A 175 1.98 33.41 -7.04
C PRO A 175 0.51 33.19 -6.67
N ARG A 176 -0.07 32.03 -6.99
CA ARG A 176 -1.46 31.70 -6.64
C ARG A 176 -1.73 31.78 -5.13
N ARG A 177 -0.70 31.58 -4.31
CA ARG A 177 -0.80 31.73 -2.85
C ARG A 177 -1.22 33.13 -2.40
N PHE A 178 -0.99 34.14 -3.23
CA PHE A 178 -1.28 35.55 -2.96
C PHE A 178 -2.54 36.04 -3.68
N ASP A 179 -3.25 35.17 -4.40
CA ASP A 179 -4.52 35.53 -5.04
C ASP A 179 -5.64 35.68 -4.00
N ILE A 180 -6.37 36.80 -4.06
CA ILE A 180 -7.38 37.18 -3.08
C ILE A 180 -8.58 36.22 -3.16
N GLU A 181 -8.94 35.73 -4.34
CA GLU A 181 -10.08 34.81 -4.53
C GLU A 181 -9.78 33.42 -3.97
N GLU A 182 -8.56 32.90 -4.20
CA GLU A 182 -8.13 31.60 -3.67
C GLU A 182 -7.85 31.65 -2.16
N MET A 183 -7.33 32.76 -1.65
CA MET A 183 -7.09 32.95 -0.22
C MET A 183 -8.39 33.07 0.59
N SER A 184 -9.45 33.63 -0.02
CA SER A 184 -10.76 33.81 0.64
C SER A 184 -11.62 32.54 0.64
N SER A 185 -11.42 31.65 -0.34
CA SER A 185 -12.14 30.36 -0.44
C SER A 185 -11.49 29.24 0.37
N GLY A 186 -10.23 29.41 0.81
CA GLY A 186 -9.47 28.38 1.53
C GLY A 186 -9.14 27.15 0.68
N ALA A 187 -9.33 27.22 -0.64
CA ALA A 187 -9.28 26.08 -1.55
C ALA A 187 -7.88 25.76 -2.11
N PHE A 188 -6.93 26.70 -2.04
CA PHE A 188 -5.60 26.52 -2.60
C PHE A 188 -4.60 25.96 -1.59
N GLU A 189 -4.19 24.70 -1.81
CA GLU A 189 -3.09 24.06 -1.11
C GLU A 189 -1.85 23.98 -2.01
N LEU A 190 -0.68 24.33 -1.43
CA LEU A 190 0.61 24.17 -2.10
C LEU A 190 0.84 22.69 -2.42
N ASN A 191 1.19 22.43 -3.68
CA ASN A 191 1.38 21.09 -4.23
C ASN A 191 2.74 20.99 -4.94
N GLU A 192 3.01 19.85 -5.57
CA GLU A 192 4.28 19.60 -6.30
C GLU A 192 4.60 20.68 -7.35
N LYS A 193 3.59 21.27 -8.01
CA LYS A 193 3.79 22.34 -8.99
C LYS A 193 4.24 23.64 -8.34
N SER A 194 3.92 23.87 -7.07
CA SER A 194 4.42 25.00 -6.29
C SER A 194 5.90 24.84 -5.95
N ASP A 195 6.36 23.61 -5.70
CA ASP A 195 7.80 23.33 -5.55
C ASP A 195 8.54 23.55 -6.88
N VAL A 196 7.98 23.11 -8.01
CA VAL A 196 8.56 23.37 -9.35
C VAL A 196 8.71 24.86 -9.64
N TYR A 197 7.74 25.68 -9.23
CA TYR A 197 7.84 27.13 -9.34
C TYR A 197 9.05 27.68 -8.57
N SER A 198 9.20 27.25 -7.33
CA SER A 198 10.30 27.64 -6.46
C SER A 198 11.66 27.22 -7.05
N VAL A 199 11.72 26.01 -7.61
CA VAL A 199 12.89 25.50 -8.36
C VAL A 199 13.21 26.42 -9.54
N GLY A 200 12.21 26.90 -10.29
CA GLY A 200 12.42 27.88 -11.37
C GLY A 200 13.13 29.16 -10.91
N VAL A 201 12.70 29.72 -9.77
CA VAL A 201 13.33 30.90 -9.17
C VAL A 201 14.77 30.60 -8.73
N LEU A 202 15.01 29.41 -8.18
CA LEU A 202 16.35 28.95 -7.78
C LEU A 202 17.29 28.73 -8.96
N LEU A 203 16.79 28.22 -10.10
CA LEU A 203 17.56 28.15 -11.35
C LEU A 203 17.97 29.55 -11.80
N TRP A 204 17.04 30.51 -11.76
CA TRP A 204 17.37 31.91 -12.09
C TRP A 204 18.44 32.48 -11.14
N GLU A 205 18.33 32.25 -9.83
CA GLU A 205 19.30 32.70 -8.82
C GLU A 205 20.69 32.06 -9.01
N LEU A 206 20.75 30.78 -9.39
CA LEU A 206 22.00 30.09 -9.75
C LEU A 206 22.61 30.62 -11.05
N SER A 207 21.78 31.05 -11.99
CA SER A 207 22.25 31.68 -13.23
C SER A 207 22.85 33.07 -12.96
N SER A 208 22.19 33.89 -12.14
CA SER A 208 22.50 35.29 -11.89
C SER A 208 23.50 35.53 -10.75
N GLY A 209 23.52 34.63 -9.78
CA GLY A 209 24.23 34.82 -8.52
C GLY A 209 23.60 35.90 -7.63
N LYS A 210 22.43 36.44 -7.98
CA LYS A 210 21.77 37.56 -7.30
C LYS A 210 20.53 37.11 -6.54
N LYS A 211 20.18 37.81 -5.46
CA LYS A 211 18.90 37.64 -4.78
C LYS A 211 17.76 38.01 -5.76
N PRO A 212 16.68 37.21 -5.87
CA PRO A 212 15.49 37.56 -6.66
C PRO A 212 14.99 38.96 -6.35
N PHE A 213 14.58 39.73 -7.35
CA PHE A 213 14.12 41.13 -7.16
C PHE A 213 14.98 41.97 -6.19
N SER A 214 16.32 41.85 -6.23
CA SER A 214 17.23 42.53 -5.29
C SER A 214 17.12 44.06 -5.29
N ASP A 215 16.50 44.63 -6.32
CA ASP A 215 16.21 46.05 -6.50
C ASP A 215 14.87 46.50 -5.91
N LYS A 216 14.06 45.56 -5.40
CA LYS A 216 12.74 45.83 -4.81
C LYS A 216 12.67 45.42 -3.35
N GLU A 217 11.86 46.14 -2.59
CA GLU A 217 11.51 45.74 -1.23
C GLU A 217 10.50 44.59 -1.25
N TYR A 218 10.74 43.56 -0.43
CA TYR A 218 9.85 42.42 -0.32
C TYR A 218 8.65 42.76 0.55
N ASN A 219 7.53 43.03 -0.10
CA ASN A 219 6.26 43.39 0.54
C ASN A 219 5.08 42.86 -0.28
N LEU A 220 3.85 43.09 0.20
CA LEU A 220 2.64 42.63 -0.49
C LEU A 220 2.43 43.28 -1.87
N PHE A 221 3.05 44.44 -2.15
CA PHE A 221 3.01 45.03 -3.49
C PHE A 221 3.83 44.21 -4.47
N LEU A 222 5.04 43.78 -4.09
CA LEU A 222 5.85 42.87 -4.92
C LEU A 222 5.11 41.56 -5.17
N ALA A 223 4.47 40.98 -4.15
CA ALA A 223 3.66 39.77 -4.31
C ALA A 223 2.55 39.96 -5.35
N ARG A 224 1.87 41.13 -5.34
CA ARG A 224 0.83 41.47 -6.32
C ARG A 224 1.38 41.70 -7.73
N GLU A 225 2.55 42.31 -7.87
CA GLU A 225 3.16 42.47 -9.20
C GLU A 225 3.56 41.10 -9.77
N ILE A 226 4.06 40.19 -8.93
CA ILE A 226 4.38 38.81 -9.28
C ILE A 226 3.14 38.05 -9.77
N THR A 227 1.98 38.20 -9.12
CA THR A 227 0.73 37.57 -9.61
C THR A 227 0.26 38.14 -10.93
N GLN A 228 0.63 39.38 -11.25
CA GLN A 228 0.36 40.03 -12.53
C GLN A 228 1.38 39.67 -13.63
N GLY A 229 2.34 38.78 -13.34
CA GLY A 229 3.32 38.30 -14.30
C GLY A 229 4.68 39.00 -14.25
N LEU A 230 4.95 39.85 -13.26
CA LEU A 230 6.28 40.42 -13.06
C LEU A 230 7.29 39.30 -12.78
N ARG A 231 8.35 39.23 -13.61
CA ARG A 231 9.49 38.33 -13.44
C ARG A 231 10.79 39.06 -13.74
N GLU A 232 11.88 38.51 -13.24
CA GLU A 232 13.23 38.99 -13.50
C GLU A 232 13.60 38.88 -14.98
N ALA A 233 14.48 39.78 -15.43
CA ALA A 233 15.00 39.73 -16.79
C ALA A 233 15.94 38.52 -17.00
N MET A 234 16.08 38.13 -18.26
CA MET A 234 17.10 37.18 -18.69
C MET A 234 18.48 37.66 -18.25
N VAL A 235 19.29 36.74 -17.74
CA VAL A 235 20.64 37.01 -17.24
C VAL A 235 21.64 36.81 -18.37
N ASP A 236 22.44 37.83 -18.64
CA ASP A 236 23.50 37.78 -19.65
C ASP A 236 24.47 36.61 -19.40
N GLY A 237 24.76 35.86 -20.46
CA GLY A 237 25.64 34.69 -20.40
C GLY A 237 24.95 33.38 -19.97
N THR A 238 23.64 33.39 -19.77
CA THR A 238 22.83 32.18 -19.54
C THR A 238 22.57 31.40 -20.83
N PRO A 239 22.84 30.08 -20.90
CA PRO A 239 22.45 29.24 -22.02
C PRO A 239 20.94 29.33 -22.30
N ASN A 240 20.58 29.44 -23.58
CA ASN A 240 19.18 29.67 -23.99
C ASN A 240 18.22 28.58 -23.49
N ASP A 241 18.67 27.32 -23.50
CA ASP A 241 17.84 26.21 -23.04
C ASP A 241 17.63 26.23 -21.53
N TYR A 242 18.65 26.69 -20.77
CA TYR A 242 18.55 26.90 -19.32
C TYR A 242 17.57 28.03 -18.99
N TYR A 243 17.63 29.14 -19.73
CA TYR A 243 16.65 30.23 -19.65
C TYR A 243 15.23 29.72 -19.89
N THR A 244 15.03 29.03 -21.02
CA THR A 244 13.73 28.48 -21.41
C THR A 244 13.18 27.53 -20.34
N LEU A 245 14.06 26.77 -19.68
CA LEU A 245 13.67 25.84 -18.64
C LEU A 245 13.16 26.56 -17.39
N TYR A 246 13.92 27.52 -16.82
CA TYR A 246 13.43 28.23 -15.64
C TYR A 246 12.20 29.10 -15.94
N GLU A 247 12.10 29.62 -17.17
CA GLU A 247 10.93 30.38 -17.63
C GLU A 247 9.65 29.53 -17.62
N ARG A 248 9.77 28.26 -18.00
CA ARG A 248 8.67 27.29 -17.92
C ARG A 248 8.36 26.88 -16.48
N CYS A 249 9.38 26.74 -15.63
CA CYS A 249 9.19 26.34 -14.24
C CYS A 249 8.41 27.37 -13.42
N TRP A 250 8.71 28.67 -13.57
CA TRP A 250 8.04 29.73 -12.79
C TRP A 250 6.80 30.33 -13.47
N ASN A 251 6.17 29.59 -14.39
CA ASN A 251 4.99 30.04 -15.11
C ASN A 251 3.84 30.37 -14.13
N GLY A 252 3.11 31.47 -14.37
CA GLY A 252 1.97 31.85 -13.53
C GLY A 252 0.87 30.79 -13.49
N ASP A 253 0.78 29.96 -14.54
CA ASP A 253 -0.13 28.82 -14.62
C ASP A 253 0.60 27.49 -14.28
N PRO A 254 0.38 26.91 -13.08
CA PRO A 254 0.84 25.59 -12.68
C PRO A 254 0.69 24.46 -13.68
N ASP A 255 -0.37 24.45 -14.50
CA ASP A 255 -0.60 23.36 -15.47
C ASP A 255 0.38 23.43 -16.65
N LYS A 256 0.94 24.62 -16.90
CA LYS A 256 1.99 24.84 -17.90
C LYS A 256 3.39 24.56 -17.38
N ARG A 257 3.56 24.37 -16.07
CA ARG A 257 4.85 24.04 -15.47
C ARG A 257 5.22 22.59 -15.77
N PRO A 258 6.50 22.29 -16.10
CA PRO A 258 6.95 20.90 -16.25
C PRO A 258 6.78 20.10 -14.95
N THR A 259 6.88 18.78 -15.02
CA THR A 259 7.11 17.97 -13.81
C THR A 259 8.58 18.06 -13.43
N ILE A 260 8.91 17.82 -12.17
CA ILE A 260 10.31 17.85 -11.71
C ILE A 260 11.20 16.86 -12.47
N ARG A 261 10.67 15.67 -12.80
CA ARG A 261 11.26 14.67 -13.72
C ARG A 261 11.68 15.29 -15.06
N LYS A 262 10.79 16.06 -15.70
CA LYS A 262 11.07 16.73 -16.98
C LYS A 262 12.16 17.80 -16.84
N VAL A 263 12.23 18.48 -15.69
CA VAL A 263 13.29 19.45 -15.38
C VAL A 263 14.64 18.72 -15.29
N ILE A 264 14.71 17.59 -14.58
CA ILE A 264 15.93 16.78 -14.46
C ILE A 264 16.41 16.28 -15.82
N THR A 265 15.50 15.72 -16.64
CA THR A 265 15.83 15.25 -17.99
C THR A 265 16.41 16.38 -18.84
N ALA A 266 15.76 17.56 -18.84
CA ALA A 266 16.25 18.71 -19.59
C ALA A 266 17.65 19.15 -19.12
N LEU A 267 17.89 19.22 -17.81
CA LEU A 267 19.20 19.57 -17.24
C LEU A 267 20.29 18.55 -17.60
N LYS A 268 19.97 17.26 -17.53
CA LYS A 268 20.90 16.16 -17.90
C LYS A 268 21.27 16.20 -19.39
N LEU A 269 20.33 16.53 -20.27
CA LEU A 269 20.63 16.72 -21.70
C LEU A 269 21.55 17.92 -21.93
N MET A 270 21.28 19.05 -21.26
CA MET A 270 22.11 20.25 -21.39
C MET A 270 23.54 20.04 -20.89
N ILE A 271 23.75 19.43 -19.72
CA ILE A 271 25.11 19.16 -19.21
C ILE A 271 25.87 18.18 -20.11
N SER A 272 25.18 17.19 -20.69
CA SER A 272 25.77 16.24 -21.64
C SER A 272 26.24 16.91 -22.94
N SER A 273 25.58 17.99 -23.35
CA SER A 273 26.00 18.79 -24.52
C SER A 273 27.22 19.69 -24.24
N LEU A 274 27.47 20.02 -22.98
CA LEU A 274 28.58 20.88 -22.53
C LEU A 274 29.83 20.09 -22.16
N ASP A 275 29.67 18.83 -21.75
CA ASP A 275 30.76 17.96 -21.31
C ASP A 275 30.54 16.48 -21.72
N PRO A 276 31.19 16.01 -22.80
CA PRO A 276 31.02 14.65 -23.30
C PRO A 276 31.50 13.55 -22.34
N GLU A 277 32.43 13.85 -21.41
CA GLU A 277 32.91 12.86 -20.41
C GLU A 277 31.83 12.56 -19.36
N TYR A 278 30.90 13.49 -19.11
CA TYR A 278 29.71 13.23 -18.26
C TYR A 278 28.81 12.14 -18.85
N SER A 279 28.85 11.93 -20.18
CA SER A 279 28.04 10.92 -20.88
C SER A 279 28.50 9.48 -20.61
N GLU A 280 29.76 9.21 -20.28
CA GLU A 280 30.25 7.83 -20.21
C GLU A 280 29.56 7.00 -19.10
N SER A 281 29.05 7.60 -18.03
CA SER A 281 28.38 6.86 -16.94
C SER A 281 26.88 6.61 -17.15
N SER A 282 26.16 7.51 -17.83
CA SER A 282 24.73 7.38 -18.11
C SER A 282 24.46 6.76 -19.49
N LEU A 283 25.29 7.08 -20.50
CA LEU A 283 25.22 6.48 -21.83
C LEU A 283 25.74 5.04 -21.81
N SER A 284 26.70 4.68 -20.94
CA SER A 284 27.10 3.28 -20.77
C SER A 284 25.97 2.41 -20.21
N LYS A 285 25.20 2.90 -19.23
CA LYS A 285 24.02 2.19 -18.70
C LYS A 285 22.92 2.05 -19.76
N GLN A 286 22.61 3.11 -20.50
CA GLN A 286 21.64 3.02 -21.61
C GLN A 286 22.12 2.04 -22.68
N LYS A 287 23.40 2.09 -23.08
CA LYS A 287 23.99 1.14 -24.02
C LYS A 287 23.96 -0.29 -23.49
N GLN A 288 24.24 -0.50 -22.21
CA GLN A 288 24.14 -1.81 -21.57
C GLN A 288 22.72 -2.36 -21.62
N ILE A 289 21.69 -1.54 -21.31
CA ILE A 289 20.28 -1.95 -21.37
C ILE A 289 19.85 -2.23 -22.82
N ILE A 290 20.22 -1.36 -23.77
CA ILE A 290 19.93 -1.54 -25.20
C ILE A 290 20.56 -2.85 -25.70
N GLN A 291 21.80 -3.14 -25.32
CA GLN A 291 22.50 -4.38 -25.69
C GLN A 291 21.93 -5.61 -24.98
N GLN A 292 21.61 -5.51 -23.69
CA GLN A 292 21.05 -6.60 -22.89
C GLN A 292 19.72 -7.09 -23.45
N PHE A 293 18.85 -6.17 -23.88
CA PHE A 293 17.51 -6.49 -24.39
C PHE A 293 17.36 -6.38 -25.92
N ASN A 294 18.45 -6.08 -26.64
CA ASN A 294 18.45 -5.85 -28.10
C ASN A 294 17.37 -4.85 -28.56
N LEU A 295 17.20 -3.73 -27.83
CA LEU A 295 16.08 -2.79 -28.06
C LEU A 295 16.11 -2.11 -29.42
N ASN A 296 17.28 -2.05 -30.05
CA ASN A 296 17.48 -1.51 -31.39
C ASN A 296 17.30 -2.57 -32.51
N HIS A 297 17.00 -3.83 -32.18
CA HIS A 297 16.72 -4.89 -33.14
C HIS A 297 15.22 -5.06 -33.36
N GLY A 298 14.83 -5.49 -34.57
CA GLY A 298 13.50 -5.98 -34.83
C GLY A 298 13.34 -7.42 -34.33
N LEU A 299 12.12 -7.92 -34.38
CA LEU A 299 11.75 -9.26 -33.94
C LEU A 299 11.58 -10.15 -35.17
N PHE A 300 12.41 -11.19 -35.24
CA PHE A 300 12.24 -12.31 -36.13
C PHE A 300 11.36 -13.36 -35.45
N LEU A 301 10.28 -13.73 -36.13
CA LEU A 301 9.26 -14.65 -35.60
C LEU A 301 9.32 -15.90 -36.46
N ASN A 302 9.97 -16.95 -35.97
CA ASN A 302 10.25 -18.18 -36.74
C ASN A 302 9.19 -19.28 -36.54
N GLY A 303 8.02 -18.92 -36.01
CA GLY A 303 6.93 -19.83 -35.68
C GLY A 303 7.06 -20.53 -34.32
N TYR A 304 8.24 -20.54 -33.70
CA TYR A 304 8.50 -21.21 -32.42
C TYR A 304 9.08 -20.27 -31.35
N ASN A 305 9.92 -19.32 -31.77
CA ASN A 305 10.63 -18.38 -30.93
C ASN A 305 10.52 -16.95 -31.46
N ILE A 306 10.74 -16.01 -30.55
CA ILE A 306 10.97 -14.60 -30.84
C ILE A 306 12.47 -14.37 -30.71
N GLU A 307 13.11 -14.01 -31.81
CA GLU A 307 14.56 -13.76 -31.85
C GLU A 307 14.83 -12.33 -32.32
N PRO A 308 15.88 -11.66 -31.82
CA PRO A 308 16.30 -10.38 -32.37
C PRO A 308 16.77 -10.55 -33.82
N SER A 309 16.52 -9.55 -34.66
CA SER A 309 16.92 -9.52 -36.06
C SER A 309 18.44 -9.58 -36.24
N LYS A 310 18.90 -10.05 -37.42
CA LYS A 310 20.34 -10.14 -37.73
C LYS A 310 21.05 -8.79 -37.67
N GLN A 311 20.35 -7.71 -38.02
CA GLN A 311 20.86 -6.34 -37.96
C GLN A 311 19.95 -5.45 -37.12
N ALA A 312 20.56 -4.49 -36.43
CA ALA A 312 19.82 -3.45 -35.73
C ALA A 312 19.05 -2.57 -36.72
N VAL A 313 17.80 -2.26 -36.38
CA VAL A 313 16.93 -1.34 -37.10
C VAL A 313 17.48 0.09 -37.02
N PHE A 314 18.18 0.43 -35.94
CA PHE A 314 18.78 1.74 -35.69
C PHE A 314 20.31 1.66 -35.62
N THR A 315 20.98 2.61 -36.29
CA THR A 315 22.45 2.77 -36.24
C THR A 315 22.93 3.82 -35.23
N GLU A 316 22.00 4.62 -34.68
CA GLU A 316 22.25 5.65 -33.66
C GLU A 316 21.54 5.27 -32.34
N ASP A 317 22.10 5.68 -31.20
CA ASP A 317 21.52 5.44 -29.87
C ASP A 317 20.21 6.25 -29.73
N GLY A 318 19.07 5.57 -29.73
CA GLY A 318 17.74 6.18 -29.60
C GLY A 318 17.42 6.65 -28.17
N GLU A 319 16.33 7.40 -28.02
CA GLU A 319 15.81 7.81 -26.72
C GLU A 319 15.19 6.60 -26.00
N LEU A 320 15.79 6.23 -24.86
CA LEU A 320 15.31 5.19 -23.96
C LEU A 320 14.62 5.84 -22.76
N ASN A 321 13.35 5.49 -22.55
CA ASN A 321 12.61 5.87 -21.36
C ASN A 321 12.15 4.62 -20.62
N MET A 322 12.41 4.58 -19.31
CA MET A 322 12.11 3.45 -18.44
C MET A 322 11.33 3.95 -17.23
N SER A 323 10.26 3.25 -16.88
CA SER A 323 9.44 3.54 -15.71
C SER A 323 9.08 2.27 -14.97
N LEU A 324 9.06 2.31 -13.65
CA LEU A 324 8.55 1.20 -12.84
C LEU A 324 7.09 0.91 -13.18
N TYR A 325 6.73 -0.36 -13.15
CA TYR A 325 5.38 -0.81 -13.46
C TYR A 325 4.50 -0.80 -12.20
N GLU A 326 3.59 0.16 -12.14
CA GLU A 326 2.64 0.31 -11.02
C GLU A 326 1.34 -0.51 -11.18
N GLY A 327 1.16 -1.17 -12.33
CA GLY A 327 -0.03 -1.98 -12.60
C GLY A 327 -0.08 -3.33 -11.85
N GLN A 328 -1.20 -4.04 -12.03
CA GLN A 328 -1.38 -5.41 -11.57
C GLN A 328 -0.73 -6.42 -12.53
N PRO A 329 -0.26 -7.60 -12.04
CA PRO A 329 0.19 -8.68 -12.90
C PRO A 329 -0.91 -9.09 -13.88
N LEU A 330 -0.53 -9.54 -15.07
CA LEU A 330 -1.45 -9.91 -16.14
C LEU A 330 -1.58 -11.43 -16.22
N VAL A 331 -2.80 -11.93 -16.20
CA VAL A 331 -3.16 -13.34 -16.22
C VAL A 331 -3.80 -13.69 -17.57
N TYR A 332 -3.22 -14.65 -18.26
CA TYR A 332 -3.71 -15.20 -19.52
C TYR A 332 -4.21 -16.61 -19.29
N THR A 333 -5.48 -16.88 -19.62
CA THR A 333 -6.10 -18.20 -19.40
C THR A 333 -6.33 -18.95 -20.70
N SER A 334 -6.34 -20.29 -20.61
CA SER A 334 -6.54 -21.19 -21.76
C SER A 334 -5.53 -20.86 -22.88
N ILE A 335 -4.24 -20.97 -22.54
CA ILE A 335 -3.16 -20.61 -23.45
C ILE A 335 -2.81 -21.79 -24.36
N ASN A 336 -2.53 -21.52 -25.63
CA ASN A 336 -2.08 -22.54 -26.57
C ASN A 336 -0.54 -22.72 -26.51
N ASP A 337 -0.11 -23.98 -26.70
CA ASP A 337 1.19 -24.55 -26.30
C ASP A 337 2.44 -23.79 -26.80
N ARG A 338 3.43 -23.75 -25.91
CA ARG A 338 4.84 -23.35 -26.05
C ARG A 338 5.62 -24.15 -27.11
N ASN A 339 5.18 -25.36 -27.49
CA ASN A 339 5.83 -26.25 -28.48
C ASN A 339 5.00 -26.52 -29.75
N SER A 340 3.84 -25.86 -29.91
CA SER A 340 3.00 -26.06 -31.09
C SER A 340 3.70 -25.52 -32.34
N ARG A 341 3.76 -26.34 -33.39
CA ARG A 341 4.42 -25.99 -34.67
C ARG A 341 3.67 -24.95 -35.52
N ILE A 342 2.46 -24.59 -35.11
CA ILE A 342 1.46 -24.01 -36.02
C ILE A 342 1.14 -22.54 -35.71
N ASN A 343 1.42 -22.01 -34.51
CA ASN A 343 0.58 -20.92 -33.99
C ASN A 343 1.25 -19.68 -33.38
N LEU A 344 2.43 -19.26 -33.83
CA LEU A 344 2.95 -17.92 -33.49
C LEU A 344 2.95 -16.97 -34.69
N LEU A 345 1.76 -16.76 -35.27
CA LEU A 345 1.40 -15.78 -36.33
C LEU A 345 1.38 -16.37 -37.75
N ASP A 346 0.17 -16.67 -38.24
CA ASP A 346 -0.03 -16.81 -39.69
C ASP A 346 0.00 -15.40 -40.30
N PHE A 347 1.18 -15.04 -40.77
CA PHE A 347 1.48 -13.79 -41.46
C PHE A 347 0.73 -13.75 -42.80
N ASN A 348 -0.51 -13.22 -42.82
CA ASN A 348 -1.15 -12.53 -43.96
C ASN A 348 -2.68 -12.31 -43.79
N SER A 349 -3.31 -12.59 -42.65
CA SER A 349 -4.73 -12.24 -42.52
C SER A 349 -4.88 -10.76 -42.19
N ASP A 350 -5.41 -9.99 -43.15
CA ASP A 350 -6.07 -8.70 -42.90
C ASP A 350 -7.32 -8.85 -42.00
N ASP A 351 -7.63 -10.07 -41.55
CA ASP A 351 -8.72 -10.42 -40.65
C ASP A 351 -8.23 -10.66 -39.22
N ASN A 352 -8.87 -9.95 -38.28
CA ASN A 352 -8.73 -10.05 -36.82
C ASN A 352 -9.29 -11.37 -36.23
N ASP A 353 -9.60 -12.38 -37.06
CA ASP A 353 -10.21 -13.64 -36.62
C ASP A 353 -9.15 -14.76 -36.52
N VAL A 354 -8.27 -14.66 -35.53
CA VAL A 354 -7.43 -15.80 -35.11
C VAL A 354 -8.27 -16.69 -34.22
N GLN A 355 -8.95 -17.68 -34.80
CA GLN A 355 -9.69 -18.69 -34.05
C GLN A 355 -8.74 -19.50 -33.15
N LEU A 356 -9.16 -19.72 -31.89
CA LEU A 356 -8.53 -20.69 -31.00
C LEU A 356 -8.51 -22.05 -31.72
N ASP A 357 -7.31 -22.61 -31.93
CA ASP A 357 -7.19 -23.97 -32.41
C ASP A 357 -7.65 -24.94 -31.28
N GLU A 358 -8.92 -25.34 -31.34
CA GLU A 358 -9.55 -26.28 -30.40
C GLU A 358 -8.88 -27.68 -30.42
N SER A 359 -7.97 -27.95 -31.36
CA SER A 359 -7.24 -29.21 -31.45
C SER A 359 -5.98 -29.28 -30.57
N LEU A 360 -5.48 -28.15 -30.05
CA LEU A 360 -4.34 -28.08 -29.14
C LEU A 360 -4.79 -28.30 -27.69
N GLN A 361 -4.02 -29.07 -26.90
CA GLN A 361 -4.26 -29.21 -25.45
C GLN A 361 -3.85 -27.88 -24.76
N PRO A 362 -4.79 -27.08 -24.23
CA PRO A 362 -4.44 -25.78 -23.66
C PRO A 362 -3.66 -25.98 -22.36
N SER A 363 -2.54 -25.29 -22.19
CA SER A 363 -1.97 -25.04 -20.86
C SER A 363 -2.94 -24.16 -20.09
N ASP A 364 -2.99 -24.32 -18.77
CA ASP A 364 -4.08 -23.72 -18.00
C ASP A 364 -3.92 -22.20 -17.94
N ILE A 365 -2.74 -21.69 -17.52
CA ILE A 365 -2.54 -20.25 -17.25
C ILE A 365 -1.09 -19.80 -17.48
N CYS A 366 -0.92 -18.58 -18.01
CA CYS A 366 0.34 -17.82 -17.98
C CYS A 366 0.13 -16.54 -17.16
N ILE A 367 1.09 -16.19 -16.30
CA ILE A 367 1.05 -14.98 -15.49
C ILE A 367 2.33 -14.18 -15.70
N ASN A 368 2.15 -12.93 -16.12
CA ASN A 368 3.21 -11.94 -16.21
C ASN A 368 3.23 -11.10 -14.94
N PHE A 369 4.40 -10.95 -14.34
CA PHE A 369 4.72 -10.08 -13.22
C PHE A 369 5.64 -8.95 -13.70
N PRO A 370 5.10 -7.85 -14.27
CA PRO A 370 5.94 -6.77 -14.76
C PRO A 370 6.58 -6.00 -13.61
N VAL A 371 7.84 -5.63 -13.82
CA VAL A 371 8.67 -4.82 -12.91
C VAL A 371 8.85 -3.42 -13.48
N ALA A 372 9.15 -3.32 -14.77
CA ALA A 372 9.31 -2.04 -15.45
C ALA A 372 8.80 -2.07 -16.90
N GLU A 373 8.45 -0.89 -17.39
CA GLU A 373 8.15 -0.61 -18.78
C GLU A 373 9.36 0.11 -19.41
N ILE A 374 9.77 -0.33 -20.60
CA ILE A 374 10.78 0.36 -21.40
C ILE A 374 10.15 0.76 -22.73
N THR A 375 10.24 2.04 -23.08
CA THR A 375 9.94 2.57 -24.41
C THR A 375 11.21 3.03 -25.07
N TYR A 376 11.40 2.61 -26.32
CA TYR A 376 12.57 2.97 -27.12
C TYR A 376 12.12 3.63 -28.42
N THR A 377 12.56 4.88 -28.64
CA THR A 377 12.19 5.68 -29.80
C THR A 377 13.42 6.25 -30.48
N ALA A 378 13.50 6.10 -31.80
CA ALA A 378 14.50 6.77 -32.62
C ALA A 378 13.94 7.12 -34.00
N ASP A 379 14.61 8.05 -34.68
CA ASP A 379 14.26 8.47 -36.04
C ASP A 379 14.80 7.47 -37.08
N LEU A 380 13.92 6.99 -37.95
CA LEU A 380 14.17 5.94 -38.94
C LEU A 380 14.31 6.47 -40.37
N SER A 381 14.05 7.76 -40.56
CA SER A 381 13.89 8.37 -41.89
C SER A 381 15.12 8.19 -42.79
N LYS A 382 16.33 8.11 -42.22
CA LYS A 382 17.59 7.91 -42.96
C LYS A 382 17.96 6.46 -43.25
N THR A 383 17.65 5.52 -42.36
CA THR A 383 18.13 4.12 -42.49
C THR A 383 17.36 3.35 -43.55
N PHE A 384 16.05 3.62 -43.68
CA PHE A 384 15.15 2.87 -44.55
C PHE A 384 14.90 3.55 -45.91
N SER A 385 15.42 4.76 -46.13
CA SER A 385 15.30 5.50 -47.40
C SER A 385 15.91 4.76 -48.60
N ASN A 386 16.88 3.88 -48.37
CA ASN A 386 17.56 3.11 -49.43
C ASN A 386 16.79 1.84 -49.86
N PHE A 387 15.73 1.46 -49.13
CA PHE A 387 14.98 0.21 -49.34
C PHE A 387 13.60 0.42 -49.98
N ILE A 388 13.34 1.59 -50.58
CA ILE A 388 12.02 1.97 -51.15
C ILE A 388 11.51 0.95 -52.19
N ASN A 389 12.43 0.24 -52.90
CA ASN A 389 12.09 -0.73 -53.97
C ASN A 389 12.35 -2.19 -53.59
N ASP A 390 12.53 -2.55 -52.31
CA ASP A 390 12.76 -3.94 -51.91
C ASP A 390 11.43 -4.71 -51.77
N ASP A 391 11.19 -5.63 -52.71
CA ASP A 391 10.03 -6.52 -52.76
C ASP A 391 10.15 -7.61 -51.67
N ARG A 392 9.84 -7.21 -50.43
CA ARG A 392 9.48 -8.03 -49.25
C ARG A 392 10.43 -9.16 -48.81
N GLY A 393 11.56 -9.40 -49.48
CA GLY A 393 12.45 -10.52 -49.14
C GLY A 393 13.63 -10.15 -48.25
N LYS A 394 14.42 -9.14 -48.66
CA LYS A 394 15.71 -8.83 -48.02
C LYS A 394 15.53 -8.06 -46.72
N LEU A 395 14.56 -7.16 -46.65
CA LEU A 395 14.26 -6.37 -45.45
C LEU A 395 13.95 -7.23 -44.22
N TYR A 396 13.10 -8.25 -44.38
CA TYR A 396 12.72 -9.14 -43.27
C TYR A 396 13.85 -10.06 -42.85
N GLU A 397 14.66 -10.53 -43.80
CA GLU A 397 15.82 -11.36 -43.49
C GLU A 397 16.86 -10.61 -42.65
N MET A 398 16.98 -9.29 -42.85
CA MET A 398 17.96 -8.44 -42.17
C MET A 398 17.43 -7.85 -40.86
N TYR A 399 16.22 -7.31 -40.87
CA TYR A 399 15.67 -6.47 -39.78
C TYR A 399 14.49 -7.09 -39.03
N GLY A 400 14.06 -8.31 -39.36
CA GLY A 400 12.96 -8.98 -38.70
C GLY A 400 11.58 -8.59 -39.26
N HIS A 401 10.52 -9.10 -38.64
CA HIS A 401 9.13 -8.91 -39.07
C HIS A 401 8.48 -7.68 -38.44
N HIS A 402 8.71 -7.44 -37.14
CA HIS A 402 8.13 -6.34 -36.38
C HIS A 402 9.17 -5.63 -35.53
N PHE A 403 8.96 -4.34 -35.24
CA PHE A 403 9.76 -3.58 -34.29
C PHE A 403 8.91 -3.20 -33.06
N PRO A 404 9.31 -3.57 -31.83
CA PRO A 404 8.58 -3.24 -30.62
C PRO A 404 8.97 -1.85 -30.13
N ARG A 405 8.01 -0.92 -30.02
CA ARG A 405 8.28 0.41 -29.44
C ARG A 405 8.17 0.43 -27.92
N LYS A 406 7.48 -0.55 -27.34
CA LYS A 406 7.29 -0.71 -25.90
C LYS A 406 7.54 -2.16 -25.52
N ILE A 407 8.28 -2.38 -24.45
CA ILE A 407 8.44 -3.70 -23.84
C ILE A 407 8.13 -3.64 -22.35
N PHE A 408 7.65 -4.75 -21.81
CA PHE A 408 7.62 -4.95 -20.36
C PHE A 408 8.70 -5.95 -19.97
N ILE A 409 9.43 -5.63 -18.92
CA ILE A 409 10.40 -6.52 -18.29
C ILE A 409 9.90 -6.95 -16.91
N GLY A 410 10.24 -8.17 -16.50
CA GLY A 410 9.88 -8.73 -15.21
C GLY A 410 9.98 -10.25 -15.20
N GLY A 411 9.07 -10.88 -14.46
CA GLY A 411 9.00 -12.34 -14.32
C GLY A 411 7.76 -12.93 -14.98
N LYS A 412 7.86 -14.18 -15.42
CA LYS A 412 6.75 -14.90 -16.05
C LYS A 412 6.63 -16.30 -15.46
N LEU A 413 5.40 -16.75 -15.21
CA LEU A 413 5.11 -18.10 -14.72
C LEU A 413 4.08 -18.79 -15.61
N PHE A 414 4.31 -20.06 -15.90
CA PHE A 414 3.38 -20.97 -16.55
C PHE A 414 2.85 -21.96 -15.52
N ILE A 415 1.53 -22.14 -15.48
CA ILE A 415 0.86 -22.99 -14.49
C ILE A 415 0.06 -24.04 -15.24
N ASP A 416 0.42 -25.31 -15.03
CA ASP A 416 -0.21 -26.46 -15.65
C ASP A 416 -0.88 -27.37 -14.59
N GLY A 417 -1.91 -28.09 -15.03
CA GLY A 417 -2.58 -29.13 -14.25
C GLY A 417 -3.64 -28.61 -13.29
N LEU A 418 -4.07 -27.35 -13.39
CA LEU A 418 -5.13 -26.76 -12.58
C LEU A 418 -6.45 -27.54 -12.68
N LYS A 419 -6.76 -28.11 -13.84
CA LYS A 419 -7.96 -28.97 -14.05
C LYS A 419 -8.02 -30.20 -13.14
N SER A 420 -6.88 -30.64 -12.60
CA SER A 420 -6.82 -31.81 -11.69
C SER A 420 -7.14 -31.47 -10.22
N PHE A 421 -7.28 -30.18 -9.90
CA PHE A 421 -7.56 -29.69 -8.56
C PHE A 421 -9.03 -29.26 -8.41
N THR A 422 -9.53 -29.32 -7.17
CA THR A 422 -10.86 -28.80 -6.83
C THR A 422 -10.90 -27.27 -6.89
N SER A 423 -12.08 -26.66 -7.08
CA SER A 423 -12.25 -25.20 -7.04
C SER A 423 -11.66 -24.58 -5.77
N THR A 424 -11.81 -25.25 -4.62
CA THR A 424 -11.25 -24.78 -3.34
C THR A 424 -9.73 -24.78 -3.36
N GLN A 425 -9.09 -25.82 -3.92
CA GLN A 425 -7.63 -25.89 -4.05
C GLN A 425 -7.10 -24.81 -4.99
N ILE A 426 -7.80 -24.55 -6.09
CA ILE A 426 -7.44 -23.47 -7.02
C ILE A 426 -7.55 -22.11 -6.32
N ASP A 427 -8.67 -21.84 -5.62
CA ASP A 427 -8.86 -20.59 -4.86
C ASP A 427 -7.76 -20.37 -3.82
N ILE A 428 -7.40 -21.43 -3.08
CA ILE A 428 -6.31 -21.42 -2.10
C ILE A 428 -4.98 -21.05 -2.78
N PHE A 429 -4.67 -21.67 -3.91
CA PHE A 429 -3.43 -21.41 -4.65
C PHE A 429 -3.37 -19.97 -5.19
N ILE A 430 -4.48 -19.47 -5.76
CA ILE A 430 -4.60 -18.08 -6.26
C ILE A 430 -4.39 -17.08 -5.13
N THR A 431 -5.01 -17.34 -3.97
CA THR A 431 -4.86 -16.53 -2.76
C THR A 431 -3.39 -16.45 -2.35
N TYR A 432 -2.74 -17.62 -2.29
CA TYR A 432 -1.34 -17.72 -1.91
C TYR A 432 -0.44 -16.94 -2.87
N LEU A 433 -0.58 -17.16 -4.18
CA LEU A 433 0.19 -16.46 -5.21
C LEU A 433 0.06 -14.93 -5.10
N THR A 434 -1.17 -14.45 -4.96
CA THR A 434 -1.49 -13.02 -4.83
C THR A 434 -0.81 -12.40 -3.62
N TRP A 435 -0.72 -13.16 -2.55
CA TRP A 435 -0.14 -12.69 -1.33
C TRP A 435 1.39 -12.70 -1.34
N ILE A 436 2.04 -13.74 -1.87
CA ILE A 436 3.50 -13.70 -2.08
C ILE A 436 3.86 -12.49 -2.95
N TYR A 437 3.12 -12.26 -4.03
CA TYR A 437 3.30 -11.09 -4.89
C TYR A 437 3.21 -9.77 -4.10
N ASN A 438 2.15 -9.59 -3.30
CA ASN A 438 1.99 -8.37 -2.51
C ASN A 438 3.05 -8.20 -1.43
N THR A 439 3.54 -9.31 -0.88
CA THR A 439 4.63 -9.31 0.12
C THR A 439 5.94 -8.92 -0.52
N ALA A 440 6.29 -9.52 -1.66
CA ALA A 440 7.51 -9.25 -2.39
C ALA A 440 7.56 -7.83 -2.95
N LYS A 441 6.45 -7.33 -3.53
CA LYS A 441 6.41 -6.01 -4.17
C LYS A 441 6.23 -4.84 -3.19
N TYR A 442 5.47 -5.01 -2.10
CA TYR A 442 5.08 -3.91 -1.21
C TYR A 442 5.53 -4.07 0.25
N GLU A 443 6.38 -5.07 0.55
CA GLU A 443 6.86 -5.38 1.90
C GLU A 443 5.74 -5.53 2.95
N LYS A 444 4.55 -5.97 2.53
CA LYS A 444 3.41 -6.14 3.44
C LYS A 444 3.59 -7.37 4.31
N GLU A 445 3.35 -7.21 5.62
CA GLU A 445 3.38 -8.34 6.55
C GLU A 445 2.45 -9.47 6.15
N ILE A 446 2.95 -10.67 6.38
CA ILE A 446 2.35 -11.96 6.12
C ILE A 446 1.18 -12.20 7.10
N PRO A 447 -0.11 -12.29 6.68
CA PRO A 447 -1.19 -12.62 7.60
C PRO A 447 -1.19 -14.09 8.05
N PHE A 448 -0.48 -14.98 7.34
CA PHE A 448 -0.54 -16.44 7.53
C PHE A 448 0.85 -17.07 7.80
N ASN A 449 1.19 -17.43 9.03
CA ASN A 449 2.52 -18.01 9.31
C ASN A 449 2.67 -19.52 8.99
N ASN A 450 1.66 -20.21 8.44
CA ASN A 450 1.70 -21.67 8.31
C ASN A 450 1.29 -22.21 6.93
N LEU A 451 2.07 -21.82 5.91
CA LEU A 451 1.92 -22.28 4.52
C LEU A 451 2.31 -23.74 4.26
N SER A 452 2.87 -24.41 5.28
CA SER A 452 3.17 -25.84 5.30
C SER A 452 1.93 -26.72 5.03
N ALA A 453 0.72 -26.17 5.18
CA ALA A 453 -0.55 -26.88 5.06
C ALA A 453 -1.03 -27.12 3.61
N LEU A 454 -0.37 -26.54 2.60
CA LEU A 454 -0.63 -26.85 1.20
C LEU A 454 -0.13 -28.26 0.86
N ASN A 455 -0.96 -29.28 1.13
CA ASN A 455 -0.71 -30.67 0.70
C ASN A 455 -0.82 -30.86 -0.83
N PHE A 456 -0.98 -29.77 -1.58
CA PHE A 456 -1.13 -29.77 -3.03
C PHE A 456 -0.43 -28.53 -3.60
N PHE A 457 0.22 -28.67 -4.76
CA PHE A 457 0.90 -27.58 -5.45
C PHE A 457 0.82 -27.82 -6.97
N PRO A 458 0.33 -26.86 -7.77
CA PRO A 458 0.26 -27.03 -9.22
C PRO A 458 1.67 -27.06 -9.83
N LYS A 459 1.79 -27.55 -11.06
CA LYS A 459 3.08 -27.53 -11.76
C LYS A 459 3.33 -26.11 -12.25
N ILE A 460 4.33 -25.44 -11.66
CA ILE A 460 4.70 -24.07 -12.02
C ILE A 460 6.07 -24.08 -12.67
N LEU A 461 6.15 -23.52 -13.88
CA LEU A 461 7.38 -23.43 -14.66
C LEU A 461 7.70 -21.97 -14.99
N THR A 462 8.98 -21.63 -14.92
CA THR A 462 9.53 -20.38 -15.46
C THR A 462 9.82 -20.52 -16.98
N PRO A 463 10.12 -19.41 -17.70
CA PRO A 463 10.42 -19.46 -19.13
C PRO A 463 11.66 -20.30 -19.44
N ASP A 464 12.66 -20.34 -18.57
CA ASP A 464 13.86 -21.18 -18.69
C ASP A 464 13.65 -22.64 -18.24
N GLY A 465 12.46 -22.98 -17.75
CA GLY A 465 12.07 -24.36 -17.43
C GLY A 465 12.34 -24.80 -15.98
N ILE A 466 12.67 -23.87 -15.09
CA ILE A 466 12.79 -24.15 -13.65
C ILE A 466 11.42 -24.54 -13.09
N ASN A 467 11.37 -25.69 -12.42
CA ASN A 467 10.17 -26.17 -11.75
C ASN A 467 10.07 -25.65 -10.31
N LEU A 468 9.09 -24.76 -10.08
CA LEU A 468 8.76 -24.21 -8.77
C LEU A 468 7.74 -25.12 -8.08
N ASP A 469 8.13 -26.35 -7.74
CA ASP A 469 7.24 -27.42 -7.25
C ASP A 469 6.76 -27.30 -5.79
N ASN A 470 7.10 -26.21 -5.09
CA ASN A 470 6.67 -26.01 -3.71
C ASN A 470 6.64 -24.53 -3.29
N HIS A 471 5.97 -24.27 -2.16
CA HIS A 471 5.77 -22.93 -1.62
C HIS A 471 7.08 -22.16 -1.37
N LYS A 472 8.16 -22.82 -0.90
CA LYS A 472 9.45 -22.18 -0.63
C LYS A 472 10.12 -21.71 -1.91
N LYS A 473 10.14 -22.57 -2.95
CA LYS A 473 10.72 -22.22 -4.25
C LYS A 473 9.97 -21.05 -4.90
N LEU A 474 8.64 -21.08 -4.87
CA LEU A 474 7.82 -19.98 -5.41
C LEU A 474 8.01 -18.67 -4.63
N THR A 475 8.04 -18.73 -3.29
CA THR A 475 8.29 -17.54 -2.45
C THR A 475 9.64 -16.92 -2.75
N LYS A 476 10.68 -17.77 -2.78
CA LYS A 476 12.04 -17.32 -3.10
C LYS A 476 12.07 -16.66 -4.47
N TRP A 477 11.56 -17.33 -5.50
CA TRP A 477 11.53 -16.78 -6.86
C TRP A 477 10.82 -15.42 -6.94
N MET A 478 9.69 -15.25 -6.24
CA MET A 478 8.97 -13.98 -6.23
C MET A 478 9.73 -12.87 -5.50
N ASN A 479 10.40 -13.19 -4.38
CA ASN A 479 11.24 -12.23 -3.68
C ASN A 479 12.45 -11.83 -4.53
N ASP A 480 13.15 -12.82 -5.11
CA ASP A 480 14.29 -12.60 -6.00
C ASP A 480 13.87 -11.70 -7.18
N LEU A 481 12.67 -11.86 -7.75
CA LEU A 481 12.17 -11.01 -8.84
C LEU A 481 12.07 -9.50 -8.48
N TYR A 482 11.76 -9.17 -7.23
CA TYR A 482 11.59 -7.79 -6.76
C TYR A 482 12.79 -7.27 -5.95
N GLN A 483 13.78 -8.13 -5.66
CA GLN A 483 14.96 -7.81 -4.85
C GLN A 483 16.30 -7.95 -5.61
N ASP A 484 16.37 -8.76 -6.67
CA ASP A 484 17.58 -8.97 -7.50
C ASP A 484 17.45 -8.29 -8.89
N ASP A 485 18.59 -8.05 -9.55
CA ASP A 485 18.70 -7.37 -10.86
C ASP A 485 18.34 -8.26 -12.08
N THR A 486 17.86 -9.48 -11.88
CA THR A 486 17.60 -10.43 -12.99
C THR A 486 16.15 -10.37 -13.46
N VAL A 487 15.90 -9.69 -14.57
CA VAL A 487 14.58 -9.56 -15.21
C VAL A 487 14.64 -9.95 -16.69
N GLU A 488 13.53 -10.50 -17.20
CA GLU A 488 13.40 -10.94 -18.60
C GLU A 488 12.33 -10.14 -19.34
N ILE A 489 12.34 -10.18 -20.68
CA ILE A 489 11.26 -9.57 -21.48
C ILE A 489 10.02 -10.47 -21.41
N ILE A 490 8.93 -9.94 -20.86
CA ILE A 490 7.69 -10.69 -20.66
C ILE A 490 6.61 -10.35 -21.68
N SER A 491 6.72 -9.20 -22.36
CA SER A 491 5.76 -8.75 -23.38
C SER A 491 6.38 -7.71 -24.33
N TYR A 492 6.03 -7.79 -25.61
CA TYR A 492 6.32 -6.80 -26.65
C TYR A 492 5.03 -6.10 -27.09
N ASN A 493 5.02 -4.77 -27.10
CA ASN A 493 3.85 -3.94 -27.39
C ASN A 493 4.16 -2.86 -28.42
N ASN A 494 3.11 -2.26 -28.96
CA ASN A 494 3.20 -1.21 -29.97
C ASN A 494 4.09 -1.66 -31.14
N LEU A 495 3.78 -2.84 -31.67
CA LEU A 495 4.56 -3.50 -32.70
C LEU A 495 4.31 -2.82 -34.04
N VAL A 496 5.39 -2.36 -34.66
CA VAL A 496 5.35 -1.75 -35.99
C VAL A 496 5.91 -2.76 -37.00
N PRO A 497 5.15 -3.16 -38.03
CA PRO A 497 5.71 -3.98 -39.10
C PRO A 497 6.90 -3.28 -39.77
N ILE A 498 8.02 -3.97 -39.96
CA ILE A 498 9.26 -3.35 -40.47
C ILE A 498 9.03 -2.70 -41.85
N TYR A 499 8.17 -3.26 -42.69
CA TYR A 499 7.85 -2.66 -43.99
C TYR A 499 7.11 -1.32 -43.90
N GLN A 500 6.36 -1.08 -42.82
CA GLN A 500 5.64 0.18 -42.58
C GLN A 500 6.53 1.28 -42.02
N LEU A 501 7.76 0.96 -41.57
CA LEU A 501 8.76 1.97 -41.24
C LEU A 501 9.18 2.83 -42.46
N LYS A 502 8.67 2.50 -43.66
CA LYS A 502 8.82 3.26 -44.91
C LYS A 502 7.67 4.26 -45.18
N SER A 503 6.58 4.24 -44.41
CA SER A 503 5.33 4.98 -44.68
C SER A 503 4.91 5.85 -43.48
N ASP A 504 4.21 6.97 -43.74
CA ASP A 504 3.67 7.88 -42.71
C ASP A 504 2.46 7.28 -41.95
N THR A 505 1.92 6.16 -42.41
CA THR A 505 0.81 5.43 -41.79
C THR A 505 1.29 4.15 -41.12
N ILE A 506 1.19 4.10 -39.79
CA ILE A 506 1.58 2.97 -38.94
C ILE A 506 0.31 2.25 -38.46
N SER A 507 0.12 0.99 -38.82
CA SER A 507 -0.84 0.10 -38.14
C SER A 507 -0.10 -0.61 -36.99
N LEU A 508 -0.58 -0.45 -35.77
CA LEU A 508 -0.01 -1.10 -34.60
C LEU A 508 -0.66 -2.48 -34.42
N VAL A 509 0.16 -3.50 -34.20
CA VAL A 509 -0.31 -4.79 -33.69
C VAL A 509 -0.31 -4.74 -32.16
N ASP A 510 -1.38 -5.24 -31.55
CA ASP A 510 -1.72 -5.01 -30.14
C ASP A 510 -0.61 -5.46 -29.17
N GLU A 511 -0.21 -6.74 -29.18
CA GLU A 511 0.76 -7.29 -28.22
C GLU A 511 1.26 -8.69 -28.63
N ILE A 512 2.54 -9.01 -28.40
CA ILE A 512 3.10 -10.38 -28.52
C ILE A 512 3.69 -10.83 -27.19
N GLN A 513 3.35 -12.05 -26.78
CA GLN A 513 3.81 -12.68 -25.55
C GLN A 513 4.85 -13.77 -25.84
N PRO A 514 6.11 -13.66 -25.35
CA PRO A 514 7.08 -14.75 -25.41
C PRO A 514 6.52 -16.04 -24.79
N GLY A 515 6.53 -17.13 -25.55
CA GLY A 515 6.08 -18.45 -25.10
C GLY A 515 4.56 -18.66 -25.01
N VAL A 516 3.74 -17.69 -25.46
CA VAL A 516 2.28 -17.82 -25.55
C VAL A 516 1.84 -17.52 -26.98
N ALA A 517 1.32 -18.54 -27.66
CA ALA A 517 0.84 -18.47 -29.03
C ALA A 517 -0.47 -17.67 -29.14
N ASN A 518 -1.46 -18.06 -28.35
CA ASN A 518 -2.77 -17.41 -28.27
C ASN A 518 -3.37 -17.70 -26.87
N PHE A 519 -4.37 -16.93 -26.47
CA PHE A 519 -5.08 -17.08 -25.20
C PHE A 519 -6.56 -16.70 -25.35
N LYS A 520 -7.42 -17.25 -24.49
CA LYS A 520 -8.87 -16.96 -24.53
C LYS A 520 -9.24 -15.66 -23.82
N GLU A 521 -8.67 -15.42 -22.64
CA GLU A 521 -8.97 -14.27 -21.80
C GLU A 521 -7.70 -13.68 -21.20
N LYS A 522 -7.64 -12.35 -21.15
CA LYS A 522 -6.62 -11.55 -20.47
C LYS A 522 -7.27 -10.81 -19.30
N LEU A 523 -6.81 -11.06 -18.09
CA LEU A 523 -7.32 -10.48 -16.85
C LEU A 523 -6.17 -9.84 -16.06
N THR A 524 -6.48 -8.91 -15.18
CA THR A 524 -5.54 -8.52 -14.11
C THR A 524 -5.55 -9.60 -13.02
N LEU A 525 -4.45 -9.76 -12.28
CA LEU A 525 -4.38 -10.66 -11.13
C LEU A 525 -5.52 -10.37 -10.14
N GLU A 526 -5.80 -9.09 -9.89
CA GLU A 526 -6.91 -8.69 -9.03
C GLU A 526 -8.26 -9.17 -9.53
N ASN A 527 -8.55 -9.06 -10.84
CA ASN A 527 -9.81 -9.52 -11.41
C ASN A 527 -9.89 -11.06 -11.44
N TRP A 528 -8.77 -11.73 -11.70
CA TRP A 528 -8.68 -13.18 -11.59
C TRP A 528 -8.93 -13.66 -10.14
N VAL A 529 -8.43 -12.92 -9.15
CA VAL A 529 -8.69 -13.18 -7.72
C VAL A 529 -10.14 -12.85 -7.33
N LYS A 530 -10.74 -11.78 -7.86
CA LYS A 530 -12.16 -11.44 -7.61
C LYS A 530 -13.12 -12.54 -8.08
N ASN A 531 -12.70 -13.39 -9.00
CA ASN A 531 -13.46 -14.57 -9.42
C ASN A 531 -13.44 -15.70 -8.37
N THR A 532 -12.58 -15.62 -7.34
CA THR A 532 -12.59 -16.57 -6.20
C THR A 532 -13.69 -16.18 -5.21
N LYS A 533 -14.68 -17.06 -5.02
CA LYS A 533 -15.89 -16.77 -4.22
C LYS A 533 -15.56 -16.43 -2.76
N TYR A 534 -14.57 -17.12 -2.20
CA TYR A 534 -14.25 -17.04 -0.78
C TYR A 534 -13.60 -15.72 -0.36
N ILE A 535 -12.61 -15.20 -1.10
CA ILE A 535 -11.96 -13.91 -0.76
C ILE A 535 -12.99 -12.78 -0.79
N ARG A 536 -13.90 -12.80 -1.76
CA ARG A 536 -15.00 -11.83 -1.84
C ARG A 536 -15.84 -11.87 -0.56
N TRP A 537 -16.26 -13.06 -0.12
CA TRP A 537 -17.06 -13.23 1.09
C TRP A 537 -16.35 -12.84 2.38
N VAL A 538 -15.04 -13.10 2.52
CA VAL A 538 -14.29 -12.65 3.70
C VAL A 538 -14.31 -11.13 3.83
N LYS A 539 -14.21 -10.41 2.71
CA LYS A 539 -14.29 -8.94 2.67
C LYS A 539 -15.71 -8.44 2.87
N GLU A 540 -16.66 -8.99 2.12
CA GLU A 540 -18.06 -8.59 2.09
C GLU A 540 -18.76 -8.83 3.44
N PHE A 541 -18.54 -9.99 4.03
CA PHE A 541 -19.16 -10.40 5.30
C PHE A 541 -18.26 -10.17 6.52
N GLN A 542 -17.05 -9.61 6.33
CA GLN A 542 -16.12 -9.24 7.40
C GLN A 542 -15.79 -10.40 8.37
N LEU A 543 -15.54 -11.60 7.84
CA LEU A 543 -15.43 -12.85 8.61
C LEU A 543 -14.28 -12.91 9.62
N HIS A 544 -13.36 -11.95 9.59
CA HIS A 544 -12.23 -11.82 10.52
C HIS A 544 -12.55 -10.99 11.77
N ARG A 545 -13.79 -10.50 11.88
CA ARG A 545 -14.27 -9.66 12.98
C ARG A 545 -15.17 -10.45 13.92
N GLY A 546 -15.08 -10.15 15.20
CA GLY A 546 -15.99 -10.69 16.19
C GLY A 546 -17.36 -10.02 16.14
N LEU A 547 -18.34 -10.65 16.78
CA LEU A 547 -19.69 -10.14 16.94
C LEU A 547 -19.87 -9.56 18.35
N ILE A 548 -20.52 -8.41 18.43
CA ILE A 548 -20.77 -7.66 19.67
C ILE A 548 -22.28 -7.62 19.91
N ILE A 549 -22.67 -7.88 21.16
CA ILE A 549 -24.01 -7.55 21.67
C ILE A 549 -23.88 -6.24 22.42
N ASP A 550 -24.47 -5.17 21.89
CA ASP A 550 -24.40 -3.87 22.56
C ASP A 550 -25.37 -3.77 23.75
N LYS A 551 -25.26 -2.69 24.52
CA LYS A 551 -26.11 -2.44 25.71
C LYS A 551 -27.60 -2.32 25.40
N LYS A 552 -27.99 -2.18 24.14
CA LYS A 552 -29.38 -2.12 23.68
C LYS A 552 -29.84 -3.46 23.11
N LEU A 553 -29.10 -4.55 23.35
CA LEU A 553 -29.33 -5.88 22.78
C LEU A 553 -29.39 -5.83 21.25
N LYS A 554 -28.45 -5.15 20.60
CA LYS A 554 -28.29 -5.20 19.14
C LYS A 554 -26.98 -5.87 18.75
N LEU A 555 -27.05 -6.72 17.72
CA LEU A 555 -25.89 -7.41 17.18
C LEU A 555 -25.15 -6.45 16.25
N LYS A 556 -23.84 -6.36 16.43
CA LYS A 556 -22.95 -5.56 15.59
C LYS A 556 -21.72 -6.35 15.24
N ILE A 557 -21.21 -6.16 14.03
CA ILE A 557 -19.85 -6.58 13.69
C ILE A 557 -18.88 -5.63 14.39
N SER A 558 -17.81 -6.17 14.95
CA SER A 558 -16.82 -5.40 15.68
C SER A 558 -16.06 -4.42 14.79
N LYS A 559 -15.33 -3.48 15.41
CA LYS A 559 -14.58 -2.45 14.69
C LYS A 559 -13.23 -2.96 14.19
N GLU A 560 -12.64 -3.86 14.94
CA GLU A 560 -11.26 -4.30 14.80
C GLU A 560 -11.18 -5.79 14.49
N ASN A 561 -10.12 -6.19 13.78
CA ASN A 561 -9.89 -7.58 13.40
C ASN A 561 -9.45 -8.37 14.64
N ALA A 562 -10.27 -9.33 15.04
CA ALA A 562 -10.03 -10.14 16.23
C ALA A 562 -9.31 -11.45 15.94
N ILE A 563 -9.52 -12.00 14.75
CA ILE A 563 -8.98 -13.29 14.36
C ILE A 563 -8.15 -13.18 13.09
N ASP A 564 -7.05 -13.92 13.09
CA ASP A 564 -6.33 -14.28 11.88
C ASP A 564 -6.70 -15.72 11.52
N LEU A 565 -6.95 -15.95 10.24
CA LEU A 565 -7.15 -17.29 9.72
C LEU A 565 -5.77 -17.98 9.63
N ILE A 566 -5.64 -19.17 10.19
CA ILE A 566 -4.44 -20.02 10.06
C ILE A 566 -4.53 -20.81 8.75
N ASN A 567 -5.73 -21.29 8.40
CA ASN A 567 -6.02 -22.05 7.18
C ASN A 567 -7.28 -21.49 6.51
N ILE A 568 -7.45 -21.79 5.20
CA ILE A 568 -8.68 -21.46 4.49
C ILE A 568 -9.83 -22.36 4.98
N PRO A 569 -10.96 -21.78 5.42
CA PRO A 569 -12.18 -22.48 5.81
C PRO A 569 -12.72 -23.39 4.72
N ASN A 570 -13.32 -24.51 5.15
CA ASN A 570 -14.00 -25.40 4.22
C ASN A 570 -15.32 -24.76 3.77
N VAL A 571 -15.51 -24.60 2.47
CA VAL A 571 -16.73 -24.08 1.86
C VAL A 571 -17.45 -25.23 1.15
N ASN A 572 -18.63 -25.58 1.65
CA ASN A 572 -19.48 -26.63 1.07
C ASN A 572 -20.71 -26.02 0.43
N SER A 573 -21.08 -26.47 -0.77
CA SER A 573 -22.41 -26.19 -1.35
C SER A 573 -23.48 -26.96 -0.58
N SER A 574 -24.59 -26.30 -0.20
CA SER A 574 -25.72 -26.92 0.51
C SER A 574 -26.94 -27.07 -0.41
N ASN A 575 -27.34 -25.99 -1.08
CA ASN A 575 -28.55 -25.89 -1.92
C ASN A 575 -29.80 -26.49 -1.25
N LYS A 576 -30.13 -26.03 -0.04
CA LYS A 576 -31.27 -26.53 0.75
C LYS A 576 -32.28 -25.43 1.01
N PHE A 577 -33.56 -25.79 1.01
CA PHE A 577 -34.63 -24.93 1.47
C PHE A 577 -35.21 -25.48 2.75
N CYS A 578 -35.21 -24.68 3.81
CA CYS A 578 -35.78 -25.07 5.08
C CYS A 578 -36.66 -23.97 5.65
N LEU A 579 -37.68 -24.43 6.38
CA LEU A 579 -38.57 -23.61 7.17
C LEU A 579 -38.30 -23.94 8.64
N SER A 580 -38.01 -22.92 9.44
CA SER A 580 -37.85 -23.05 10.89
C SER A 580 -38.85 -22.16 11.61
N ILE A 581 -39.60 -22.76 12.55
CA ILE A 581 -40.45 -22.06 13.51
C ILE A 581 -39.72 -22.11 14.84
N VAL A 582 -39.39 -20.95 15.40
CA VAL A 582 -38.60 -20.86 16.63
C VAL A 582 -39.29 -19.93 17.62
N LYS A 583 -39.61 -20.46 18.81
CA LYS A 583 -40.17 -19.68 19.91
C LYS A 583 -39.03 -19.21 20.83
N PRO A 584 -38.83 -17.89 21.03
CA PRO A 584 -37.82 -17.39 21.95
C PRO A 584 -38.22 -17.66 23.41
N THR A 585 -37.27 -18.04 24.26
CA THR A 585 -37.53 -18.28 25.69
C THR A 585 -37.09 -17.12 26.59
N THR A 586 -36.15 -16.31 26.11
CA THR A 586 -35.64 -15.11 26.76
C THR A 586 -35.62 -13.94 25.77
N THR A 587 -35.51 -12.70 26.27
CA THR A 587 -35.28 -11.53 25.41
C THR A 587 -33.97 -11.65 24.61
N LEU A 588 -32.97 -12.36 25.16
CA LEU A 588 -31.72 -12.63 24.46
C LEU A 588 -31.95 -13.58 23.26
N ASP A 589 -32.70 -14.66 23.45
CA ASP A 589 -33.02 -15.60 22.37
C ASP A 589 -33.74 -14.91 21.23
N ASP A 590 -34.72 -14.08 21.55
CA ASP A 590 -35.49 -13.31 20.58
C ASP A 590 -34.58 -12.44 19.71
N MET A 591 -33.69 -11.68 20.35
CA MET A 591 -32.68 -10.87 19.69
C MET A 591 -31.73 -11.69 18.80
N LEU A 592 -31.27 -12.85 19.28
CA LEU A 592 -30.34 -13.70 18.52
C LEU A 592 -31.00 -14.28 17.29
N ILE A 593 -32.24 -14.78 17.42
CA ILE A 593 -33.05 -15.29 16.31
C ILE A 593 -33.26 -14.19 15.27
N ASP A 594 -33.58 -12.97 15.71
CA ASP A 594 -33.79 -11.83 14.83
C ASP A 594 -32.54 -11.44 14.01
N ASN A 595 -31.36 -11.73 14.54
CA ASN A 595 -30.06 -11.50 13.92
C ASN A 595 -29.44 -12.78 13.33
N ASN A 596 -30.24 -13.83 13.13
CA ASN A 596 -29.82 -15.11 12.54
C ASN A 596 -28.69 -15.84 13.29
N VAL A 597 -28.56 -15.64 14.60
CA VAL A 597 -27.58 -16.36 15.45
C VAL A 597 -28.27 -17.54 16.13
N PHE A 598 -27.77 -18.75 15.88
CA PHE A 598 -28.30 -19.98 16.49
C PHE A 598 -27.15 -20.73 17.18
N SER A 599 -27.35 -21.06 18.46
CA SER A 599 -26.40 -21.81 19.26
C SER A 599 -27.08 -23.09 19.72
N ASP A 600 -26.63 -24.24 19.21
CA ASP A 600 -27.25 -25.53 19.55
C ASP A 600 -26.94 -25.96 21.00
N ASN A 601 -25.92 -25.39 21.67
CA ASN A 601 -25.41 -25.93 22.94
C ASN A 601 -24.73 -24.95 23.92
N GLU A 602 -24.56 -23.66 23.60
CA GLU A 602 -23.87 -22.71 24.49
C GLU A 602 -24.78 -21.56 24.91
N ASP A 603 -24.92 -21.37 26.22
CA ASP A 603 -25.59 -20.24 26.85
C ASP A 603 -24.72 -18.98 26.69
N ILE A 604 -25.07 -18.13 25.74
CA ILE A 604 -24.34 -16.88 25.44
C ILE A 604 -24.29 -15.95 26.65
N SER A 605 -25.28 -16.01 27.56
CA SER A 605 -25.27 -15.20 28.78
C SER A 605 -24.06 -15.52 29.67
N SER A 606 -23.48 -16.72 29.55
CA SER A 606 -22.29 -17.15 30.27
C SER A 606 -20.98 -16.60 29.70
N PHE A 607 -21.02 -16.00 28.50
CA PHE A 607 -19.83 -15.50 27.83
C PHE A 607 -19.24 -14.30 28.60
N PRO A 608 -17.91 -14.24 28.78
CA PRO A 608 -17.27 -13.11 29.44
C PRO A 608 -17.66 -11.78 28.83
N PHE A 609 -17.87 -10.77 29.69
CA PHE A 609 -18.14 -9.37 29.30
C PHE A 609 -19.48 -9.13 28.61
N ILE A 610 -20.33 -10.16 28.46
CA ILE A 610 -21.74 -10.00 28.11
C ILE A 610 -22.53 -9.75 29.40
N LYS A 611 -23.32 -8.66 29.44
CA LYS A 611 -24.23 -8.35 30.56
C LYS A 611 -25.64 -8.27 30.01
N VAL A 612 -26.43 -9.30 30.28
CA VAL A 612 -27.85 -9.35 29.90
C VAL A 612 -28.64 -9.58 31.19
N SER A 613 -29.78 -8.89 31.35
CA SER A 613 -30.74 -9.23 32.40
C SER A 613 -31.54 -10.45 31.94
N ASP A 614 -31.62 -11.48 32.77
CA ASP A 614 -32.43 -12.68 32.53
C ASP A 614 -33.93 -12.37 32.68
N ASP A 615 -34.44 -11.52 31.79
CA ASP A 615 -35.87 -11.25 31.70
C ASP A 615 -36.51 -12.30 30.77
N LEU A 616 -37.62 -12.89 31.23
CA LEU A 616 -38.46 -13.75 30.40
C LEU A 616 -38.99 -12.94 29.23
N SER A 617 -38.96 -13.49 28.01
CA SER A 617 -39.67 -12.87 26.88
C SER A 617 -41.17 -12.86 27.21
N HIS A 618 -41.75 -11.66 27.29
CA HIS A 618 -43.17 -11.47 27.63
C HIS A 618 -44.12 -11.71 26.46
N GLU A 619 -43.60 -12.15 25.31
CA GLU A 619 -44.34 -12.08 24.06
C GLU A 619 -44.79 -13.46 23.56
N ASP A 620 -46.09 -13.58 23.28
CA ASP A 620 -46.77 -14.83 22.93
C ASP A 620 -46.69 -15.13 21.41
N TYR A 621 -45.50 -14.96 20.82
CA TYR A 621 -45.27 -15.19 19.39
C TYR A 621 -44.11 -16.15 19.10
N ALA A 622 -44.05 -16.64 17.86
CA ALA A 622 -42.94 -17.42 17.32
C ALA A 622 -42.40 -16.79 16.02
N HIS A 623 -41.10 -16.94 15.78
CA HIS A 623 -40.45 -16.56 14.53
C HIS A 623 -40.68 -17.62 13.47
N PHE A 624 -41.21 -17.21 12.33
CA PHE A 624 -41.34 -18.02 11.12
C PHE A 624 -40.24 -17.62 10.15
N LEU A 625 -39.27 -18.51 9.94
CA LEU A 625 -38.05 -18.23 9.16
C LEU A 625 -37.95 -19.19 7.98
N VAL A 626 -37.94 -18.65 6.77
CA VAL A 626 -37.67 -19.40 5.54
C VAL A 626 -36.22 -19.14 5.14
N LYS A 627 -35.44 -20.19 4.96
CA LYS A 627 -34.01 -20.12 4.64
C LYS A 627 -33.72 -20.91 3.38
N CYS A 628 -33.04 -20.28 2.43
CA CYS A 628 -32.42 -20.95 1.30
C CYS A 628 -30.91 -20.95 1.49
N GLU A 629 -30.35 -22.10 1.88
CA GLU A 629 -28.91 -22.29 2.06
C GLU A 629 -28.24 -22.55 0.71
N GLN A 630 -27.23 -21.76 0.37
CA GLN A 630 -26.40 -21.97 -0.83
C GLN A 630 -25.02 -22.51 -0.46
N TYR A 631 -24.37 -21.89 0.52
CA TYR A 631 -23.03 -22.26 0.95
C TYR A 631 -22.92 -22.34 2.47
N LYS A 632 -22.08 -23.25 2.96
CA LYS A 632 -21.71 -23.37 4.36
C LYS A 632 -20.20 -23.18 4.48
N VAL A 633 -19.79 -22.13 5.19
CA VAL A 633 -18.39 -21.79 5.48
C VAL A 633 -18.05 -22.31 6.88
N LEU A 634 -17.05 -23.18 7.00
CA LEU A 634 -16.64 -23.83 8.25
C LEU A 634 -15.28 -23.31 8.72
N LEU A 635 -15.31 -22.47 9.74
CA LEU A 635 -14.16 -21.92 10.47
C LEU A 635 -13.83 -22.86 11.64
N ASN A 636 -13.11 -23.96 11.41
CA ASN A 636 -12.69 -24.84 12.51
C ASN A 636 -11.83 -24.08 13.54
N ARG A 637 -11.85 -24.45 14.83
CA ARG A 637 -11.01 -23.83 15.88
C ARG A 637 -9.52 -23.89 15.52
N ASP A 638 -9.07 -24.99 14.89
CA ASP A 638 -7.68 -25.14 14.46
C ASP A 638 -7.30 -24.24 13.27
N ASN A 639 -8.29 -23.62 12.62
CA ASN A 639 -8.09 -22.76 11.46
C ASN A 639 -8.04 -21.27 11.84
N ILE A 640 -8.13 -20.91 13.11
CA ILE A 640 -8.20 -19.52 13.57
C ILE A 640 -7.27 -19.30 14.77
N LYS A 641 -6.64 -18.13 14.83
CA LYS A 641 -5.87 -17.64 15.98
C LYS A 641 -6.28 -16.20 16.30
N PRO A 642 -6.04 -15.70 17.52
CA PRO A 642 -6.17 -14.28 17.82
C PRO A 642 -5.19 -13.49 16.95
N SER A 643 -5.61 -12.31 16.47
CA SER A 643 -4.71 -11.42 15.75
C SER A 643 -3.60 -10.90 16.66
N GLU A 644 -2.40 -10.62 16.12
CA GLU A 644 -1.27 -10.13 16.95
C GLU A 644 -1.63 -8.84 17.69
N LYS A 645 -2.37 -7.94 17.04
CA LYS A 645 -2.87 -6.71 17.67
C LYS A 645 -3.81 -7.02 18.83
N PHE A 646 -4.73 -7.98 18.66
CA PHE A 646 -5.65 -8.40 19.71
C PHE A 646 -4.91 -9.09 20.87
N LYS A 647 -3.92 -9.93 20.57
CA LYS A 647 -3.08 -10.57 21.58
C LYS A 647 -2.32 -9.54 22.43
N LEU A 648 -1.63 -8.60 21.78
CA LEU A 648 -0.83 -7.57 22.45
C LEU A 648 -1.68 -6.63 23.32
N ILE A 649 -2.88 -6.28 22.86
CA ILE A 649 -3.75 -5.37 23.63
C ILE A 649 -4.35 -6.07 24.86
N ILE A 650 -4.63 -7.37 24.78
CA ILE A 650 -5.03 -8.18 25.93
C ILE A 650 -3.89 -8.23 26.96
N GLU A 651 -2.65 -8.49 26.55
CA GLU A 651 -1.49 -8.48 27.46
C GLU A 651 -1.35 -7.14 28.19
N ARG A 652 -1.44 -6.02 27.46
CA ARG A 652 -1.39 -4.68 28.06
C ARG A 652 -2.54 -4.40 29.02
N ALA A 653 -3.73 -4.94 28.75
CA ALA A 653 -4.87 -4.81 29.65
C ALA A 653 -4.69 -5.62 30.93
N LEU A 654 -4.09 -6.81 30.84
CA LEU A 654 -3.78 -7.65 32.00
C LEU A 654 -2.73 -7.03 32.91
N GLU A 655 -1.75 -6.31 32.35
CA GLU A 655 -0.75 -5.54 33.11
C GLU A 655 -1.31 -4.25 33.75
N ASN A 656 -2.55 -3.87 33.45
CA ASN A 656 -3.14 -2.62 33.93
C ASN A 656 -3.58 -2.71 35.40
N MET A 657 -3.63 -1.55 36.08
CA MET A 657 -4.17 -1.46 37.45
C MET A 657 -5.68 -1.77 37.55
N LYS A 658 -6.44 -1.61 36.46
CA LYS A 658 -7.89 -1.90 36.39
C LYS A 658 -8.20 -2.84 35.23
N PRO A 659 -7.67 -4.08 35.22
CA PRO A 659 -7.67 -4.93 34.05
C PRO A 659 -9.09 -5.27 33.58
N HIS A 660 -10.05 -5.41 34.50
CA HIS A 660 -11.45 -5.69 34.15
C HIS A 660 -12.08 -4.60 33.24
N ILE A 661 -11.80 -3.32 33.50
CA ILE A 661 -12.36 -2.21 32.70
C ILE A 661 -11.76 -2.23 31.29
N PHE A 662 -10.45 -2.40 31.19
CA PHE A 662 -9.75 -2.44 29.90
C PHE A 662 -10.12 -3.68 29.09
N LEU A 663 -10.25 -4.84 29.73
CA LEU A 663 -10.74 -6.05 29.06
C LEU A 663 -12.16 -5.82 28.53
N GLN A 664 -13.07 -5.24 29.32
CA GLN A 664 -14.41 -4.92 28.84
C GLN A 664 -14.37 -4.01 27.59
N GLU A 665 -13.56 -2.94 27.60
CA GLU A 665 -13.39 -2.06 26.44
C GLU A 665 -12.81 -2.77 25.21
N ILE A 666 -11.87 -3.70 25.42
CA ILE A 666 -11.29 -4.50 24.34
C ILE A 666 -12.35 -5.39 23.70
N PHE A 667 -13.11 -6.15 24.50
CA PHE A 667 -14.16 -7.03 23.97
C PHE A 667 -15.31 -6.22 23.33
N GLU A 668 -15.58 -4.99 23.78
CA GLU A 668 -16.49 -4.03 23.11
C GLU A 668 -15.96 -3.48 21.77
N ASN A 669 -14.67 -3.63 21.45
CA ASN A 669 -14.08 -3.18 20.18
C ASN A 669 -13.75 -4.32 19.21
N TYR A 670 -13.37 -5.49 19.73
CA TYR A 670 -12.94 -6.66 18.97
C TYR A 670 -14.05 -7.71 18.79
N GLY A 671 -15.03 -7.77 19.69
CA GLY A 671 -16.11 -8.76 19.65
C GLY A 671 -16.24 -9.54 20.95
N HIS A 672 -17.44 -10.04 21.24
CA HIS A 672 -17.70 -10.93 22.37
C HIS A 672 -17.58 -12.40 21.96
N PHE A 673 -17.97 -12.75 20.74
CA PHE A 673 -17.93 -14.12 20.21
C PHE A 673 -17.67 -14.15 18.70
N ILE A 674 -17.38 -15.35 18.19
CA ILE A 674 -17.19 -15.61 16.77
C ILE A 674 -17.97 -16.87 16.35
N PRO A 675 -18.53 -16.91 15.14
CA PRO A 675 -19.15 -18.11 14.57
C PRO A 675 -18.09 -19.06 14.00
N LEU A 676 -18.22 -20.36 14.27
CA LEU A 676 -17.40 -21.38 13.62
C LEU A 676 -18.07 -21.98 12.36
N SER A 677 -19.36 -21.71 12.15
CA SER A 677 -20.10 -22.11 10.96
C SER A 677 -20.96 -20.95 10.48
N ILE A 678 -20.82 -20.57 9.22
CA ILE A 678 -21.59 -19.47 8.62
C ILE A 678 -22.32 -20.00 7.41
N ILE A 679 -23.63 -19.80 7.35
CA ILE A 679 -24.45 -20.21 6.21
C ILE A 679 -24.79 -18.97 5.39
N LEU A 680 -24.47 -19.05 4.09
CA LEU A 680 -24.73 -18.01 3.10
C LEU A 680 -25.88 -18.43 2.20
N GLY A 681 -26.77 -17.49 1.88
CA GLY A 681 -27.96 -17.76 1.10
C GLY A 681 -28.91 -16.58 1.05
N LYS A 682 -30.22 -16.85 1.11
CA LYS A 682 -31.27 -15.84 1.32
C LYS A 682 -32.25 -16.29 2.39
N SER A 683 -32.75 -15.37 3.19
CA SER A 683 -33.80 -15.66 4.18
C SER A 683 -34.96 -14.67 4.14
N LEU A 684 -36.11 -15.17 4.59
CA LEU A 684 -37.33 -14.41 4.79
C LEU A 684 -37.86 -14.70 6.19
N LYS A 685 -38.43 -13.69 6.85
CA LYS A 685 -38.98 -13.83 8.20
C LYS A 685 -40.37 -13.24 8.37
N ASN A 686 -41.13 -13.77 9.32
CA ASN A 686 -42.32 -13.13 9.88
C ASN A 686 -42.53 -13.62 11.32
N THR A 687 -43.43 -12.99 12.06
CA THR A 687 -43.85 -13.38 13.40
C THR A 687 -45.28 -13.96 13.35
N ILE A 688 -45.54 -14.96 14.19
CA ILE A 688 -46.87 -15.60 14.31
C ILE A 688 -47.36 -15.40 15.73
N GLU A 689 -48.53 -14.78 15.90
CA GLU A 689 -49.21 -14.66 17.19
C GLU A 689 -49.84 -16.01 17.59
N ASN A 690 -49.73 -16.39 18.88
CA ASN A 690 -50.28 -17.59 19.55
C ASN A 690 -49.30 -18.78 19.66
N SER A 691 -48.86 -19.07 20.90
CA SER A 691 -47.59 -19.75 21.18
C SER A 691 -47.64 -21.24 21.53
N SER A 692 -48.69 -21.96 21.12
CA SER A 692 -48.79 -23.41 21.33
C SER A 692 -47.82 -24.23 20.46
N TYR A 693 -47.07 -23.60 19.57
CA TYR A 693 -46.15 -24.25 18.64
C TYR A 693 -44.83 -24.62 19.30
N ILE A 694 -44.42 -25.89 19.15
CA ILE A 694 -43.09 -26.37 19.51
C ILE A 694 -42.12 -26.00 18.38
N SER A 695 -40.92 -25.53 18.73
CA SER A 695 -39.87 -25.23 17.75
C SER A 695 -39.66 -26.41 16.79
N LYS A 696 -39.75 -26.14 15.49
CA LYS A 696 -39.71 -27.18 14.45
C LYS A 696 -38.94 -26.69 13.24
N ARG A 697 -38.09 -27.57 12.69
CA ARG A 697 -37.43 -27.40 11.39
C ARG A 697 -38.07 -28.36 10.38
N ILE A 698 -38.40 -27.86 9.20
CA ILE A 698 -39.05 -28.58 8.10
C ILE A 698 -38.20 -28.35 6.85
N ASP A 699 -37.77 -29.43 6.21
CA ASP A 699 -37.15 -29.33 4.89
C ASP A 699 -38.26 -29.21 3.84
N LEU A 700 -38.17 -28.20 2.96
CA LEU A 700 -39.20 -27.93 1.95
C LEU A 700 -39.04 -28.88 0.76
N GLU A 701 -40.12 -29.58 0.43
CA GLU A 701 -40.15 -30.51 -0.70
C GLU A 701 -40.23 -29.78 -2.04
N SER A 702 -39.73 -30.42 -3.10
CA SER A 702 -39.87 -29.90 -4.46
C SER A 702 -41.27 -30.18 -5.02
N PRO A 703 -41.99 -29.19 -5.61
CA PRO A 703 -41.56 -27.81 -5.86
C PRO A 703 -41.65 -26.90 -4.63
N VAL A 704 -40.55 -26.23 -4.30
CA VAL A 704 -40.39 -25.41 -3.08
C VAL A 704 -41.49 -24.35 -2.93
N PHE A 705 -41.90 -23.73 -4.04
CA PHE A 705 -42.94 -22.71 -4.03
C PHE A 705 -44.28 -23.23 -3.51
N GLU A 706 -44.73 -24.41 -3.96
CA GLU A 706 -46.01 -24.98 -3.53
C GLU A 706 -45.93 -25.49 -2.08
N SER A 707 -44.82 -26.12 -1.69
CA SER A 707 -44.57 -26.54 -0.31
C SER A 707 -44.60 -25.35 0.65
N LEU A 708 -43.90 -24.26 0.32
CA LEU A 708 -43.88 -23.04 1.13
C LEU A 708 -45.26 -22.38 1.19
N LYS A 709 -45.98 -22.30 0.05
CA LYS A 709 -47.32 -21.71 -0.03
C LYS A 709 -48.33 -22.44 0.84
N SER A 710 -48.26 -23.77 0.91
CA SER A 710 -49.09 -24.58 1.81
C SER A 710 -48.85 -24.19 3.27
N HIS A 711 -47.59 -24.13 3.70
CA HIS A 711 -47.26 -23.75 5.08
C HIS A 711 -47.66 -22.31 5.41
N LEU A 712 -47.48 -21.36 4.49
CA LEU A 712 -47.95 -19.99 4.70
C LEU A 712 -49.47 -19.90 4.91
N ALA A 713 -50.25 -20.80 4.27
CA ALA A 713 -51.68 -20.89 4.51
C ALA A 713 -52.01 -21.50 5.88
N ASP A 714 -51.29 -22.57 6.28
CA ASP A 714 -51.47 -23.22 7.59
C ASP A 714 -51.29 -22.26 8.76
N PHE A 715 -50.34 -21.33 8.65
CA PHE A 715 -50.03 -20.33 9.68
C PHE A 715 -50.69 -18.96 9.45
N SER A 716 -51.58 -18.83 8.46
CA SER A 716 -52.26 -17.57 8.11
C SER A 716 -51.31 -16.37 7.86
N ILE A 717 -50.16 -16.62 7.25
CA ILE A 717 -49.13 -15.60 6.99
C ILE A 717 -49.42 -14.88 5.67
N PRO A 718 -49.63 -13.54 5.67
CA PRO A 718 -49.99 -12.79 4.47
C PRO A 718 -48.78 -12.43 3.60
N CYS A 719 -47.64 -12.12 4.22
CA CYS A 719 -46.40 -11.72 3.55
C CYS A 719 -45.18 -12.17 4.38
N LEU A 720 -43.98 -12.09 3.81
CA LEU A 720 -42.73 -12.28 4.53
C LEU A 720 -41.83 -11.05 4.35
N LEU A 721 -40.89 -10.85 5.26
CA LEU A 721 -39.94 -9.75 5.23
C LEU A 721 -38.54 -10.23 4.86
N THR A 722 -37.82 -9.47 4.02
CA THR A 722 -36.38 -9.67 3.80
C THR A 722 -35.58 -9.20 5.02
N GLN A 723 -34.29 -9.53 5.11
CA GLN A 723 -33.42 -9.01 6.17
C GLN A 723 -33.32 -7.47 6.17
N LYS A 724 -33.53 -6.83 5.02
CA LYS A 724 -33.56 -5.36 4.87
C LYS A 724 -34.91 -4.73 5.22
N GLY A 725 -35.93 -5.56 5.48
CA GLY A 725 -37.28 -5.12 5.82
C GLY A 725 -38.23 -4.94 4.64
N ASP A 726 -37.84 -5.37 3.44
CA ASP A 726 -38.72 -5.31 2.26
C ASP A 726 -39.81 -6.37 2.36
N ILE A 727 -41.03 -6.00 1.97
CA ILE A 727 -42.20 -6.88 2.03
C ILE A 727 -42.27 -7.73 0.76
N ILE A 728 -42.29 -9.05 0.93
CA ILE A 728 -42.50 -10.03 -0.13
C ILE A 728 -43.89 -10.66 0.06
N GLU A 729 -44.80 -10.31 -0.84
CA GLU A 729 -46.13 -10.93 -0.93
C GLU A 729 -46.06 -12.31 -1.61
N LYS A 730 -47.12 -13.12 -1.46
CA LYS A 730 -47.21 -14.48 -2.02
C LYS A 730 -46.88 -14.55 -3.52
N ASN A 731 -47.25 -13.53 -4.29
CA ASN A 731 -47.02 -13.48 -5.73
C ASN A 731 -45.54 -13.23 -6.09
N GLY A 732 -44.76 -12.61 -5.20
CA GLY A 732 -43.33 -12.33 -5.38
C GLY A 732 -42.40 -13.46 -4.92
N LEU A 733 -42.93 -14.49 -4.24
CA LEU A 733 -42.12 -15.60 -3.74
C LEU A 733 -41.48 -16.43 -4.87
N SER A 734 -42.16 -16.58 -6.01
CA SER A 734 -41.63 -17.31 -7.16
C SER A 734 -40.39 -16.62 -7.74
N GLU A 735 -40.44 -15.30 -7.89
CA GLU A 735 -39.31 -14.48 -8.35
C GLU A 735 -38.16 -14.50 -7.32
N TRP A 736 -38.47 -14.41 -6.03
CA TRP A 736 -37.47 -14.52 -4.97
C TRP A 736 -36.73 -15.87 -4.99
N ILE A 737 -37.45 -16.98 -5.20
CA ILE A 737 -36.85 -18.32 -5.34
C ILE A 737 -35.98 -18.43 -6.60
N GLN A 738 -36.31 -17.72 -7.69
CA GLN A 738 -35.51 -17.77 -8.93
C GLN A 738 -34.23 -16.92 -8.85
N ASN A 739 -34.24 -15.84 -8.08
CA ASN A 739 -33.15 -14.86 -8.00
C ASN A 739 -32.14 -15.12 -6.85
N ILE A 740 -31.95 -16.37 -6.41
CA ILE A 740 -31.13 -16.66 -5.21
C ILE A 740 -29.64 -16.40 -5.42
N ASN A 741 -29.12 -16.62 -6.63
CA ASN A 741 -27.68 -16.61 -6.89
C ASN A 741 -27.05 -15.21 -6.99
N ASN A 742 -27.86 -14.17 -7.13
CA ASN A 742 -27.35 -12.82 -7.45
C ASN A 742 -26.97 -12.00 -6.21
N ASP A 743 -27.59 -12.26 -5.05
CA ASP A 743 -27.36 -11.49 -3.81
C ASP A 743 -27.32 -12.44 -2.60
N LEU A 744 -26.13 -12.91 -2.23
CA LEU A 744 -25.96 -13.74 -1.03
C LEU A 744 -25.90 -12.87 0.23
N GLU A 745 -26.55 -13.32 1.29
CA GLU A 745 -26.48 -12.75 2.63
C GLU A 745 -26.12 -13.83 3.66
N ILE A 746 -25.69 -13.40 4.85
CA ILE A 746 -25.53 -14.33 5.98
C ILE A 746 -26.92 -14.63 6.52
N ILE A 747 -27.33 -15.88 6.39
CA ILE A 747 -28.64 -16.34 6.85
C ILE A 747 -28.58 -17.12 8.16
N GLU A 748 -27.37 -17.50 8.58
CA GLU A 748 -27.16 -18.23 9.84
C GLU A 748 -25.71 -18.11 10.34
N PHE A 749 -25.56 -17.73 11.61
CA PHE A 749 -24.35 -17.90 12.41
C PHE A 749 -24.54 -19.07 13.37
N ASN A 750 -23.73 -20.12 13.22
CA ASN A 750 -23.79 -21.36 13.98
C ASN A 750 -22.48 -21.69 14.67
N ASN A 751 -22.56 -22.58 15.67
CA ASN A 751 -21.42 -23.05 16.46
C ASN A 751 -20.57 -21.87 16.95
N ILE A 752 -21.23 -20.88 17.55
CA ILE A 752 -20.53 -19.71 18.09
C ILE A 752 -19.67 -20.13 19.28
N ILE A 753 -18.55 -19.44 19.46
CA ILE A 753 -17.68 -19.61 20.62
C ILE A 753 -17.31 -18.24 21.19
N PRO A 754 -17.06 -18.12 22.51
CA PRO A 754 -16.55 -16.89 23.08
C PRO A 754 -15.27 -16.46 22.37
N LEU A 755 -15.11 -15.17 22.06
CA LEU A 755 -13.84 -14.67 21.51
C LEU A 755 -12.71 -14.87 22.54
N TYR A 756 -13.07 -14.91 23.82
CA TYR A 756 -12.18 -15.30 24.91
C TYR A 756 -11.49 -16.66 24.69
N ASP A 757 -12.17 -17.62 24.06
CA ASP A 757 -11.68 -19.00 23.96
C ASP A 757 -10.49 -19.17 23.01
N ILE A 758 -10.32 -18.28 22.04
CA ILE A 758 -9.22 -18.35 21.08
C ILE A 758 -7.90 -17.86 21.67
N LEU A 759 -7.94 -17.15 22.81
CA LEU A 759 -6.75 -16.63 23.46
C LEU A 759 -5.81 -17.75 23.92
N GLU A 760 -4.53 -17.40 24.12
CA GLU A 760 -3.53 -18.34 24.61
C GLU A 760 -3.87 -18.84 26.01
N VAL A 761 -3.38 -20.03 26.35
CA VAL A 761 -3.70 -20.72 27.61
C VAL A 761 -3.33 -19.86 28.82
N GLU A 762 -2.21 -19.15 28.76
CA GLU A 762 -1.71 -18.24 29.79
C GLU A 762 -2.64 -17.03 29.97
N GLN A 763 -3.01 -16.37 28.86
CA GLN A 763 -3.91 -15.20 28.88
C GLN A 763 -5.28 -15.57 29.46
N LYS A 764 -5.83 -16.73 29.06
CA LYS A 764 -7.09 -17.25 29.60
C LYS A 764 -7.03 -17.44 31.11
N LYS A 765 -5.96 -18.08 31.61
CA LYS A 765 -5.78 -18.30 33.07
C LYS A 765 -5.78 -16.98 33.85
N GLU A 766 -5.14 -15.93 33.35
CA GLU A 766 -5.10 -14.63 34.02
C GLU A 766 -6.46 -13.93 34.01
N ILE A 767 -7.15 -13.96 32.88
CA ILE A 767 -8.51 -13.41 32.76
C ILE A 767 -9.49 -14.16 33.68
N ASP A 768 -9.42 -15.50 33.77
CA ASP A 768 -10.25 -16.31 34.67
C ASP A 768 -10.08 -15.90 36.14
N ILE A 769 -8.84 -15.57 36.54
CA ILE A 769 -8.55 -15.05 37.88
C ILE A 769 -9.25 -13.71 38.07
N ILE A 770 -9.13 -12.78 37.12
CA ILE A 770 -9.75 -11.45 37.19
C ILE A 770 -11.29 -11.53 37.24
N LEU A 771 -11.88 -12.45 36.45
CA LEU A 771 -13.33 -12.67 36.40
C LEU A 771 -13.86 -13.48 37.58
N ASN A 772 -13.01 -13.88 38.53
CA ASN A 772 -13.39 -14.61 39.74
C ASN A 772 -14.14 -15.93 39.47
N LYS A 773 -13.95 -16.56 38.29
CA LYS A 773 -14.66 -17.79 37.92
C LYS A 773 -14.29 -19.02 38.76
N ARG A 774 -13.19 -18.97 39.53
CA ARG A 774 -12.67 -20.15 40.27
C ARG A 774 -12.81 -20.11 41.79
N ASN A 775 -12.93 -18.96 42.47
CA ASN A 775 -13.07 -18.92 43.94
C ASN A 775 -13.61 -17.55 44.44
N ASN A 776 -14.52 -17.57 45.42
CA ASN A 776 -15.17 -16.41 46.07
C ASN A 776 -14.23 -15.51 46.92
N PHE A 777 -13.05 -15.13 46.43
CA PHE A 777 -12.13 -14.23 47.13
C PHE A 777 -12.22 -12.79 46.60
N ARG A 778 -12.01 -11.80 47.48
CA ARG A 778 -11.77 -10.41 47.08
C ARG A 778 -10.32 -10.30 46.61
N ILE A 779 -10.11 -9.91 45.35
CA ILE A 779 -8.77 -9.72 44.78
C ILE A 779 -8.25 -8.33 45.18
N ILE A 780 -7.07 -8.28 45.79
CA ILE A 780 -6.30 -7.04 45.96
C ILE A 780 -5.11 -7.08 44.99
N MET A 781 -5.14 -6.19 44.00
CA MET A 781 -4.07 -5.94 43.05
C MET A 781 -3.06 -4.97 43.69
N THR A 782 -1.82 -5.41 43.96
CA THR A 782 -0.77 -4.53 44.50
C THR A 782 0.49 -4.61 43.65
N GLY A 783 1.18 -3.47 43.48
CA GLY A 783 2.51 -3.39 42.88
C GLY A 783 3.66 -3.64 43.87
N SER A 784 3.37 -4.15 45.07
CA SER A 784 4.36 -4.41 46.12
C SER A 784 4.61 -5.91 46.24
N ILE A 785 5.89 -6.30 46.25
CA ILE A 785 6.33 -7.70 46.42
C ILE A 785 6.39 -8.06 47.93
N ASP A 786 6.30 -7.08 48.83
CA ASP A 786 6.45 -7.25 50.28
C ASP A 786 5.17 -6.89 51.05
N LEU A 787 4.23 -7.82 51.12
CA LEU A 787 3.15 -7.78 52.11
C LEU A 787 3.33 -8.94 53.11
N LYS A 788 3.49 -8.59 54.39
CA LYS A 788 3.69 -9.57 55.47
C LYS A 788 2.40 -10.36 55.71
N TYR A 789 2.56 -11.67 55.85
CA TYR A 789 1.54 -12.73 55.89
C TYR A 789 0.52 -12.68 57.05
N SER A 790 0.49 -11.63 57.90
CA SER A 790 -0.18 -11.72 59.21
C SER A 790 -1.61 -11.18 59.31
N ASP A 791 -2.23 -10.61 58.26
CA ASP A 791 -3.52 -9.91 58.44
C ASP A 791 -4.69 -10.30 57.52
N ILE A 792 -4.67 -11.42 56.78
CA ILE A 792 -5.73 -11.65 55.78
C ILE A 792 -6.12 -13.13 55.62
N THR A 793 -7.18 -13.56 56.30
CA THR A 793 -7.69 -14.95 56.22
C THR A 793 -8.70 -15.22 55.09
N LYS A 794 -8.95 -14.29 54.15
CA LYS A 794 -9.86 -14.51 52.99
C LYS A 794 -9.55 -13.68 51.73
N GLN A 795 -8.30 -13.55 51.28
CA GLN A 795 -7.98 -12.85 50.01
C GLN A 795 -6.83 -13.53 49.24
N LEU A 796 -6.92 -13.51 47.91
CA LEU A 796 -5.88 -13.99 47.00
C LEU A 796 -5.08 -12.79 46.49
N ILE A 797 -3.75 -12.81 46.64
CA ILE A 797 -2.85 -11.75 46.17
C ILE A 797 -2.31 -12.15 44.79
N VAL A 798 -2.55 -11.31 43.78
CA VAL A 798 -1.99 -11.45 42.43
C VAL A 798 -0.96 -10.35 42.23
N GLY A 799 0.31 -10.73 42.00
CA GLY A 799 1.39 -9.77 41.77
C GLY A 799 1.34 -9.23 40.35
N ILE A 800 1.14 -7.91 40.20
CA ILE A 800 1.29 -7.26 38.90
C ILE A 800 2.79 -7.19 38.59
N ARG A 801 3.25 -7.79 37.48
CA ARG A 801 4.61 -7.54 36.99
C ARG A 801 4.70 -6.08 36.58
N PRO A 802 5.73 -5.34 37.01
CA PRO A 802 5.90 -3.96 36.56
C PRO A 802 6.04 -3.92 35.04
N PRO A 803 5.52 -2.86 34.38
CA PRO A 803 5.54 -2.72 32.93
C PRO A 803 6.97 -2.81 32.41
N VAL A 804 7.08 -3.34 31.21
CA VAL A 804 8.30 -3.73 30.47
C VAL A 804 9.41 -2.65 30.49
N GLU A 805 10.21 -2.64 31.57
CA GLU A 805 11.55 -2.03 31.61
C GLU A 805 12.60 -3.00 32.20
N LYS A 806 12.24 -4.27 32.46
CA LYS A 806 13.16 -5.30 32.99
C LYS A 806 13.19 -6.62 32.19
N LYS A 807 13.09 -6.54 30.86
CA LYS A 807 13.46 -7.64 29.96
C LYS A 807 14.81 -7.46 29.24
N ILE A 808 15.48 -6.32 29.43
CA ILE A 808 16.83 -6.08 28.89
C ILE A 808 17.95 -6.58 29.82
N THR A 809 17.67 -6.82 31.10
CA THR A 809 18.69 -7.26 32.08
C THR A 809 18.76 -8.78 32.28
N ARG A 810 18.21 -9.60 31.36
CA ARG A 810 18.32 -11.07 31.42
C ARG A 810 18.90 -11.73 30.18
N PHE A 811 19.35 -10.92 29.20
CA PHE A 811 20.16 -11.37 28.06
C PHE A 811 21.61 -10.82 28.09
N LEU A 812 21.97 -9.99 29.07
CA LEU A 812 23.32 -9.42 29.23
C LEU A 812 24.13 -10.00 30.41
N ASP A 813 23.61 -10.99 31.14
CA ASP A 813 24.31 -11.66 32.26
C ASP A 813 24.68 -13.13 31.97
N GLN A 814 24.65 -13.57 30.70
CA GLN A 814 25.18 -14.89 30.29
C GLN A 814 26.43 -14.83 29.39
N SER A 815 27.06 -13.65 29.23
CA SER A 815 28.31 -13.49 28.49
C SER A 815 29.51 -13.03 29.33
N PHE A 816 29.45 -13.14 30.66
CA PHE A 816 30.62 -13.05 31.53
C PHE A 816 30.52 -14.05 32.70
N GLN A 817 30.95 -15.29 32.47
CA GLN A 817 31.69 -16.18 33.41
C GLN A 817 31.64 -17.65 32.95
N LYS A 818 32.50 -18.01 31.98
CA LYS A 818 33.54 -19.06 32.02
C LYS A 818 33.93 -19.47 30.61
#